data_AF-A0A9X4HN94-F1
#
_entry.id   AF-A0A9X4HN94-F1
#
_cell.length_a   1.000
_cell.length_b   1.000
_cell.length_c   1.000
_cell.angle_alpha   90.00
_cell.angle_beta   90.00
_cell.angle_gamma   90.00
#
_symmetry.space_group_name_H-M   'P 1'
#
loop_
_entity.id
_entity.type
_entity.pdbx_description
1 polymer ?
#
loop_
_entity_poly.entity_id
_entity_poly.type
_entity_poly.pdbx_seq_one_letter_code
_entity_poly.pdbx_strand_id
1 'polypeptide(L)'
;MTGIGRAGKSYVGAAGADSTGVSSSSSLEFGLVPGERSQSFDAVVERMRSGPQDRTAPLVNRQPTSDVAAPTRDEVKAAKRTLGSLLEDFNTCRRAARGGRTLSERQELIDQVVKAGSAVLDYYAALPPGLARRILPDDRARQLRDETLGAADEGNAVAATIFDDLEKSRHKAAALLGRIIRTASPDQLNRVLSGVEPYYEHCMEWWRKRALRSERMQSVCAATADLPSSTPELRKSEEAALRLHTGYALNTKYKYLESQITLAQLSLASRLGPAVRDALIDGDGRVRLLGTFIEDVVPAFASTAEAVMNGNGAPLDAEHRDVLEGVMERLSEFASGVSGMVASLTDAGAGADLPLKLLDQIVEGAWLTADEVMRLLALQPKTPATIEPPAWAVLPEHTAGVGEGTAARRKGKGRRAAAAGEGSSTAGGAEPQLAGSDAGTGSTRKVIVLSDLGTKKLTSAEEARARASSSASGNLLMWQAPPSREALTGMLKRLDELLQFDLPAQQSAVSQARQMKPEDADHVLNIVVERLHRQAAEIEACGAAVEEPRRSGLLTPAQVPEVHDKIVRLKTMYSEVQGQANSLKRQRAAIMIDCMKSYGFPSQNYLEQLRAAGELEPPDPPRALSGDPGTLFEIKLRPKALRNGAAANPMWVHIHTKRPVHAWQLATTVDAEFAACHVKSNEQRGYNRHWQSARAAMGHENVVIHRGKLTPAFCRSLLNSTVGNLSDVR
;
A
#
# COMPACT_ATOMS: atom_id res chain seq x y z
N MET A 1 -32.19 39.98 28.56
CA MET A 1 -33.50 39.92 29.24
C MET A 1 -34.51 40.72 28.43
N THR A 2 -35.79 40.33 28.48
CA THR A 2 -37.00 41.13 28.15
C THR A 2 -37.06 41.91 26.83
N GLY A 3 -38.02 41.53 25.97
CA GLY A 3 -38.44 42.34 24.82
C GLY A 3 -39.84 42.95 25.00
N ILE A 4 -40.21 43.84 24.07
CA ILE A 4 -41.52 44.41 23.71
C ILE A 4 -41.38 44.73 22.20
N GLY A 5 -42.35 44.70 21.28
CA GLY A 5 -43.79 44.44 21.32
C GLY A 5 -44.47 45.21 20.17
N ARG A 6 -45.37 44.53 19.44
CA ARG A 6 -46.42 44.97 18.45
C ARG A 6 -46.80 46.47 18.37
N ALA A 7 -47.39 47.03 17.29
CA ALA A 7 -48.13 46.50 16.12
C ALA A 7 -48.28 47.56 14.98
N GLY A 8 -48.86 47.20 13.82
CA GLY A 8 -49.32 48.17 12.79
C GLY A 8 -50.18 47.55 11.67
N LYS A 9 -51.26 48.23 11.25
CA LYS A 9 -52.35 47.78 10.34
C LYS A 9 -52.72 48.91 9.35
N SER A 10 -53.39 48.71 8.19
CA SER A 10 -53.64 47.58 7.27
C SER A 10 -54.36 48.14 6.00
N TYR A 11 -55.05 47.32 5.18
CA TYR A 11 -55.94 47.68 4.03
C TYR A 11 -55.25 48.07 2.69
N VAL A 12 -55.82 47.80 1.48
CA VAL A 12 -56.71 46.70 0.98
C VAL A 12 -56.86 46.78 -0.55
N GLY A 13 -57.08 45.63 -1.21
CA GLY A 13 -57.86 45.48 -2.46
C GLY A 13 -57.15 45.70 -3.82
N ALA A 14 -57.60 45.10 -4.93
CA ALA A 14 -58.50 43.95 -5.11
C ALA A 14 -58.47 43.41 -6.57
N ALA A 15 -58.88 42.13 -6.72
CA ALA A 15 -59.44 41.46 -7.91
C ALA A 15 -58.53 40.57 -8.81
N GLY A 16 -58.98 39.31 -9.02
CA GLY A 16 -58.75 38.57 -10.28
C GLY A 16 -58.25 37.11 -10.20
N ALA A 17 -59.19 36.14 -10.18
CA ALA A 17 -59.07 34.76 -10.72
C ALA A 17 -58.06 33.72 -10.13
N ASP A 18 -58.56 32.95 -9.16
CA ASP A 18 -58.64 31.47 -9.16
C ASP A 18 -57.41 30.56 -9.43
N SER A 19 -56.76 30.18 -8.33
CA SER A 19 -56.80 28.81 -7.79
C SER A 19 -56.55 27.59 -8.69
N THR A 20 -55.33 27.05 -8.65
CA THR A 20 -55.04 25.82 -7.85
C THR A 20 -53.53 25.59 -7.67
N GLY A 21 -53.09 25.26 -6.44
CA GLY A 21 -51.68 25.05 -6.09
C GLY A 21 -51.11 23.70 -6.54
N VAL A 22 -49.85 23.34 -6.28
CA VAL A 22 -49.21 23.37 -4.94
C VAL A 22 -47.67 23.36 -5.02
N SER A 23 -47.04 24.04 -4.05
CA SER A 23 -45.64 23.95 -3.60
C SER A 23 -44.51 24.35 -4.56
N SER A 24 -44.08 25.62 -4.40
CA SER A 24 -42.84 26.17 -4.97
C SER A 24 -41.57 25.51 -4.42
N SER A 25 -40.61 25.31 -5.32
CA SER A 25 -39.19 25.23 -5.02
C SER A 25 -38.69 26.50 -4.30
N SER A 26 -37.95 26.35 -3.20
CA SER A 26 -37.07 27.41 -2.68
C SER A 26 -35.62 27.14 -3.11
N SER A 27 -35.17 27.81 -4.16
CA SER A 27 -33.75 27.83 -4.53
C SER A 27 -32.96 28.50 -3.41
N LEU A 28 -31.97 27.79 -2.86
CA LEU A 28 -30.99 28.38 -1.94
C LEU A 28 -29.74 28.76 -2.73
N GLU A 29 -29.77 29.93 -3.37
CA GLU A 29 -28.55 30.60 -3.78
C GLU A 29 -27.85 31.15 -2.53
N PHE A 30 -26.64 30.68 -2.25
CA PHE A 30 -25.71 31.35 -1.35
C PHE A 30 -24.51 31.85 -2.15
N GLY A 31 -24.30 33.16 -2.12
CA GLY A 31 -23.30 33.83 -2.96
C GLY A 31 -21.88 33.39 -2.66
N LEU A 32 -21.16 32.95 -3.70
CA LEU A 32 -19.73 32.70 -3.70
C LEU A 32 -19.05 33.82 -4.49
N VAL A 33 -17.99 34.42 -3.92
CA VAL A 33 -17.20 35.46 -4.60
C VAL A 33 -16.13 34.80 -5.47
N PRO A 34 -16.09 35.05 -6.80
CA PRO A 34 -15.04 34.54 -7.66
C PRO A 34 -13.78 35.42 -7.58
N GLY A 35 -12.60 34.78 -7.56
CA GLY A 35 -11.30 35.47 -7.53
C GLY A 35 -10.24 34.69 -8.30
N GLU A 36 -9.80 35.24 -9.44
CA GLU A 36 -8.92 34.58 -10.40
C GLU A 36 -7.46 34.45 -9.93
N ARG A 37 -6.78 33.35 -10.29
CA ARG A 37 -5.55 33.31 -11.13
C ARG A 37 -4.85 31.95 -11.13
N SER A 38 -5.30 31.08 -12.01
CA SER A 38 -4.83 29.68 -12.16
C SER A 38 -3.54 29.52 -12.98
N GLN A 39 -2.52 30.39 -12.78
CA GLN A 39 -1.30 30.40 -13.62
C GLN A 39 0.03 30.59 -12.87
N SER A 40 0.06 30.62 -11.53
CA SER A 40 1.30 30.85 -10.75
C SER A 40 2.00 29.58 -10.24
N PHE A 41 1.38 28.39 -10.35
CA PHE A 41 1.85 27.19 -9.64
C PHE A 41 2.93 26.41 -10.39
N ASP A 42 2.89 26.32 -11.72
CA ASP A 42 3.91 25.62 -12.51
C ASP A 42 5.31 26.22 -12.28
N ALA A 43 5.40 27.56 -12.21
CA ALA A 43 6.65 28.27 -11.89
C ALA A 43 7.16 28.06 -10.44
N VAL A 44 6.28 27.64 -9.52
CA VAL A 44 6.64 27.36 -8.11
C VAL A 44 7.09 25.92 -7.94
N VAL A 45 6.48 24.97 -8.67
CA VAL A 45 7.00 23.60 -8.81
C VAL A 45 8.37 23.62 -9.49
N GLU A 46 8.56 24.40 -10.56
CA GLU A 46 9.87 24.63 -11.19
C GLU A 46 10.93 25.20 -10.24
N ARG A 47 10.55 26.05 -9.28
CA ARG A 47 11.50 26.55 -8.27
C ARG A 47 11.84 25.52 -7.19
N MET A 48 11.00 24.53 -6.93
CA MET A 48 11.33 23.41 -6.02
C MET A 48 12.29 22.40 -6.68
N ARG A 49 12.29 22.29 -8.02
CA ARG A 49 13.18 21.41 -8.81
C ARG A 49 14.67 21.80 -8.77
N SER A 50 15.04 22.84 -8.01
CA SER A 50 16.37 23.48 -8.00
C SER A 50 17.06 23.50 -6.62
N GLY A 51 16.79 22.51 -5.75
CA GLY A 51 17.52 22.25 -4.49
C GLY A 51 18.59 21.14 -4.65
N PRO A 52 19.64 21.09 -3.81
CA PRO A 52 20.87 20.36 -4.13
C PRO A 52 20.77 18.84 -4.03
N GLN A 53 20.71 18.20 -5.20
CA GLN A 53 20.82 16.75 -5.41
C GLN A 53 22.27 16.24 -5.19
N ASP A 54 22.57 15.66 -4.02
CA ASP A 54 23.45 14.46 -3.91
C ASP A 54 23.45 13.89 -2.48
N ARG A 55 23.67 12.56 -2.34
CA ARG A 55 23.89 11.79 -1.08
C ARG A 55 22.68 11.22 -0.32
N THR A 56 21.85 10.42 -1.00
CA THR A 56 21.25 9.20 -0.41
C THR A 56 21.74 7.95 -1.17
N ALA A 57 23.06 7.77 -1.21
CA ALA A 57 23.65 6.51 -1.64
C ALA A 57 23.44 5.43 -0.56
N PRO A 58 23.25 4.14 -0.90
CA PRO A 58 23.17 3.08 0.09
C PRO A 58 24.45 3.03 0.94
N LEU A 59 24.32 2.85 2.26
CA LEU A 59 25.46 2.56 3.13
C LEU A 59 26.09 1.20 2.77
N VAL A 60 27.05 1.21 1.85
CA VAL A 60 27.98 0.13 1.57
C VAL A 60 29.37 0.74 1.42
N ASN A 61 30.22 0.57 2.45
CA ASN A 61 31.65 0.85 2.49
C ASN A 61 32.17 1.99 1.60
N ARG A 62 32.05 3.24 2.08
CA ARG A 62 33.02 4.29 1.74
C ARG A 62 34.05 4.39 2.87
N GLN A 63 35.21 3.77 2.68
CA GLN A 63 36.40 4.15 3.45
C GLN A 63 36.71 5.64 3.20
N PRO A 64 37.19 6.38 4.19
CA PRO A 64 37.48 7.80 4.03
C PRO A 64 38.71 7.99 3.15
N THR A 65 38.50 8.41 1.91
CA THR A 65 39.56 9.02 1.10
C THR A 65 39.78 10.45 1.58
N SER A 66 40.90 10.68 2.26
CA SER A 66 41.38 12.03 2.58
C SER A 66 41.80 12.74 1.30
N ASP A 67 41.00 13.69 0.84
CA ASP A 67 41.43 15.00 0.32
C ASP A 67 40.21 15.73 -0.28
N VAL A 68 39.45 16.38 0.60
CA VAL A 68 38.49 17.41 0.20
C VAL A 68 39.18 18.75 0.47
N ALA A 69 39.41 19.53 -0.59
CA ALA A 69 40.03 20.85 -0.46
C ALA A 69 39.26 21.72 0.55
N ALA A 70 40.00 22.45 1.38
CA ALA A 70 39.39 23.31 2.39
C ALA A 70 38.56 24.42 1.72
N PRO A 71 37.31 24.68 2.18
CA PRO A 71 36.43 25.64 1.52
C PRO A 71 37.02 27.06 1.52
N THR A 72 36.87 27.76 0.41
CA THR A 72 37.49 29.08 0.22
C THR A 72 36.87 30.13 1.13
N ARG A 73 37.62 31.21 1.43
CA ARG A 73 37.13 32.30 2.30
C ARG A 73 35.82 32.92 1.77
N ASP A 74 35.66 32.97 0.46
CA ASP A 74 34.47 33.53 -0.18
C ASP A 74 33.28 32.56 -0.19
N GLU A 75 33.50 31.25 -0.33
CA GLU A 75 32.46 30.23 -0.08
C GLU A 75 31.92 30.32 1.36
N VAL A 76 32.80 30.43 2.36
CA VAL A 76 32.39 30.59 3.77
C VAL A 76 31.55 31.86 3.96
N LYS A 77 31.95 32.96 3.30
CA LYS A 77 31.25 34.26 3.37
C LYS A 77 29.90 34.21 2.65
N ALA A 78 29.81 33.52 1.51
CA ALA A 78 28.58 33.31 0.76
C ALA A 78 27.58 32.43 1.53
N ALA A 79 28.05 31.30 2.07
CA ALA A 79 27.23 30.40 2.89
C ALA A 79 26.70 31.10 4.15
N LYS A 80 27.53 31.91 4.83
CA LYS A 80 27.10 32.70 5.99
C LYS A 80 26.06 33.77 5.64
N ARG A 81 26.16 34.41 4.47
CA ARG A 81 25.14 35.38 3.99
C ARG A 81 23.81 34.67 3.70
N THR A 82 23.86 33.55 2.98
CA THR A 82 22.66 32.80 2.58
C THR A 82 21.91 32.27 3.80
N LEU A 83 22.61 31.58 4.73
CA LEU A 83 22.01 31.08 5.96
C LEU A 83 21.51 32.21 6.87
N GLY A 84 22.20 33.37 6.89
CA GLY A 84 21.75 34.56 7.60
C GLY A 84 20.42 35.10 7.06
N SER A 85 20.28 35.20 5.74
CA SER A 85 19.03 35.62 5.07
C SER A 85 17.87 34.66 5.40
N LEU A 86 18.09 33.35 5.27
CA LEU A 86 17.08 32.34 5.55
C LEU A 86 16.62 32.37 7.02
N LEU A 87 17.55 32.63 7.96
CA LEU A 87 17.22 32.82 9.37
C LEU A 87 16.43 34.11 9.63
N GLU A 88 16.69 35.19 8.89
CA GLU A 88 15.92 36.43 8.96
C GLU A 88 14.49 36.25 8.40
N ASP A 89 14.34 35.53 7.28
CA ASP A 89 13.07 35.14 6.69
C ASP A 89 12.24 34.30 7.68
N PHE A 90 12.83 33.26 8.27
CA PHE A 90 12.18 32.44 9.30
C PHE A 90 11.69 33.28 10.49
N ASN A 91 12.52 34.19 11.00
CA ASN A 91 12.13 35.09 12.07
C ASN A 91 11.00 36.05 11.66
N THR A 92 10.96 36.48 10.40
CA THR A 92 9.91 37.34 9.85
C THR A 92 8.59 36.60 9.71
N CYS A 93 8.59 35.39 9.13
CA CYS A 93 7.42 34.51 9.10
C CYS A 93 6.89 34.24 10.52
N ARG A 94 7.79 33.95 11.48
CA ARG A 94 7.41 33.67 12.87
C ARG A 94 6.78 34.85 13.60
N ARG A 95 7.18 36.08 13.26
CA ARG A 95 6.50 37.31 13.73
C ARG A 95 5.13 37.45 13.06
N ALA A 96 5.04 37.23 11.75
CA ALA A 96 3.79 37.35 11.00
C ALA A 96 2.71 36.35 11.46
N ALA A 97 3.08 35.10 11.76
CA ALA A 97 2.15 34.06 12.23
C ALA A 97 1.36 34.43 13.50
N ARG A 98 1.88 35.35 14.33
CA ARG A 98 1.18 35.88 15.51
C ARG A 98 0.05 36.87 15.18
N GLY A 99 -0.04 37.33 13.93
CA GLY A 99 -0.99 38.35 13.48
C GLY A 99 -2.21 37.85 12.71
N GLY A 100 -2.32 36.54 12.45
CA GLY A 100 -3.43 35.96 11.68
C GLY A 100 -4.78 36.16 12.38
N ARG A 101 -5.77 36.70 11.66
CA ARG A 101 -7.09 37.08 12.18
C ARG A 101 -8.14 35.99 12.01
N THR A 102 -7.98 35.13 11.02
CA THR A 102 -8.84 33.97 10.77
C THR A 102 -8.07 32.66 10.93
N LEU A 103 -8.76 31.53 11.12
CA LEU A 103 -8.11 30.22 11.22
C LEU A 103 -7.35 29.86 9.93
N SER A 104 -7.90 30.17 8.75
CA SER A 104 -7.24 29.90 7.47
C SER A 104 -6.00 30.78 7.26
N GLU A 105 -6.10 32.08 7.54
CA GLU A 105 -4.95 33.00 7.46
C GLU A 105 -3.84 32.59 8.47
N ARG A 106 -4.22 32.23 9.69
CA ARG A 106 -3.28 31.71 10.71
C ARG A 106 -2.61 30.43 10.22
N GLN A 107 -3.35 29.50 9.63
CA GLN A 107 -2.78 28.28 9.04
C GLN A 107 -1.73 28.61 7.97
N GLU A 108 -2.05 29.50 7.03
CA GLU A 108 -1.15 29.83 5.92
C GLU A 108 0.12 30.56 6.39
N LEU A 109 0.00 31.44 7.39
CA LEU A 109 1.16 32.11 7.99
C LEU A 109 2.05 31.11 8.76
N ILE A 110 1.46 30.15 9.47
CA ILE A 110 2.18 29.04 10.11
C ILE A 110 2.88 28.17 9.04
N ASP A 111 2.21 27.86 7.93
CA ASP A 111 2.79 27.08 6.83
C ASP A 111 4.01 27.79 6.19
N GLN A 112 4.08 29.13 6.22
CA GLN A 112 5.30 29.87 5.86
C GLN A 112 6.40 29.75 6.92
N VAL A 113 6.08 29.71 8.23
CA VAL A 113 7.08 29.43 9.28
C VAL A 113 7.70 28.06 9.06
N VAL A 114 6.88 27.04 8.80
CA VAL A 114 7.36 25.67 8.54
C VAL A 114 8.22 25.61 7.27
N LYS A 115 7.81 26.32 6.21
CA LYS A 115 8.59 26.45 4.96
C LYS A 115 9.94 27.11 5.16
N ALA A 116 9.99 28.22 5.90
CA ALA A 116 11.23 28.93 6.15
C ALA A 116 12.16 28.14 7.08
N GLY A 117 11.60 27.46 8.09
CA GLY A 117 12.33 26.59 9.00
C GLY A 117 12.97 25.40 8.28
N SER A 118 12.23 24.74 7.39
CA SER A 118 12.80 23.70 6.54
C SER A 118 13.89 24.25 5.63
N ALA A 119 13.64 25.35 4.91
CA ALA A 119 14.64 25.92 3.98
C ALA A 119 15.99 26.26 4.64
N VAL A 120 16.00 26.71 5.91
CA VAL A 120 17.25 26.91 6.67
C VAL A 120 17.98 25.58 6.92
N LEU A 121 17.25 24.53 7.32
CA LEU A 121 17.82 23.23 7.67
C LEU A 121 18.19 22.39 6.44
N ASP A 122 17.40 22.47 5.37
CA ASP A 122 17.69 21.89 4.06
C ASP A 122 19.00 22.49 3.50
N TYR A 123 19.15 23.84 3.57
CA TYR A 123 20.39 24.51 3.18
C TYR A 123 21.57 24.18 4.11
N TYR A 124 21.33 24.05 5.42
CA TYR A 124 22.36 23.62 6.38
C TYR A 124 22.87 22.21 6.10
N ALA A 125 21.97 21.24 5.83
CA ALA A 125 22.32 19.86 5.54
C ALA A 125 23.08 19.70 4.20
N ALA A 126 22.82 20.58 3.23
CA ALA A 126 23.54 20.64 1.96
C ALA A 126 25.00 21.14 2.09
N LEU A 127 25.36 21.84 3.17
CA LEU A 127 26.72 22.34 3.37
C LEU A 127 27.67 21.22 3.83
N PRO A 128 28.98 21.29 3.49
CA PRO A 128 29.98 20.39 4.07
C PRO A 128 29.92 20.44 5.61
N PRO A 129 29.91 19.30 6.35
CA PRO A 129 29.65 19.30 7.79
C PRO A 129 30.62 20.12 8.65
N GLY A 130 31.86 20.32 8.19
CA GLY A 130 32.82 21.23 8.83
C GLY A 130 32.54 22.72 8.56
N LEU A 131 31.86 23.05 7.47
CA LEU A 131 31.42 24.41 7.13
C LEU A 131 30.10 24.74 7.80
N ALA A 132 29.11 23.84 7.73
CA ALA A 132 27.80 23.97 8.35
C ALA A 132 27.94 24.39 9.83
N ARG A 133 28.73 23.60 10.60
CA ARG A 133 29.03 23.83 12.03
C ARG A 133 29.74 25.14 12.36
N ARG A 134 30.53 25.69 11.43
CA ARG A 134 31.21 26.98 11.62
C ARG A 134 30.29 28.18 11.43
N ILE A 135 29.11 27.98 10.82
CA ILE A 135 28.13 29.02 10.53
C ILE A 135 26.92 28.90 11.50
N LEU A 136 26.44 27.68 11.74
CA LEU A 136 25.34 27.36 12.65
C LEU A 136 25.75 26.15 13.52
N PRO A 137 25.86 26.30 14.85
CA PRO A 137 26.17 25.18 15.74
C PRO A 137 25.06 24.11 15.73
N ASP A 138 25.43 22.83 15.89
CA ASP A 138 24.50 21.68 15.89
C ASP A 138 23.31 21.89 16.84
N ASP A 139 23.54 22.40 18.04
CA ASP A 139 22.48 22.63 19.04
C ASP A 139 21.49 23.71 18.60
N ARG A 140 21.94 24.71 17.83
CA ARG A 140 21.04 25.72 17.24
C ARG A 140 20.29 25.15 16.02
N ALA A 141 20.86 24.19 15.29
CA ALA A 141 20.14 23.45 14.24
C ALA A 141 19.05 22.55 14.85
N ARG A 142 19.35 21.82 15.94
CA ARG A 142 18.35 21.07 16.73
C ARG A 142 17.25 21.98 17.26
N GLN A 143 17.61 23.10 17.89
CA GLN A 143 16.63 24.07 18.38
C GLN A 143 15.75 24.61 17.25
N LEU A 144 16.31 24.86 16.06
CA LEU A 144 15.54 25.32 14.91
C LEU A 144 14.59 24.23 14.37
N ARG A 145 15.00 22.95 14.38
CA ARG A 145 14.09 21.82 14.10
C ARG A 145 12.93 21.87 15.09
N ASP A 146 13.22 21.93 16.39
CA ASP A 146 12.18 21.88 17.44
C ASP A 146 11.24 23.10 17.36
N GLU A 147 11.77 24.31 17.07
CA GLU A 147 10.97 25.51 16.78
C GLU A 147 10.08 25.33 15.52
N THR A 148 10.56 24.59 14.50
CA THR A 148 9.83 24.33 13.25
C THR A 148 8.76 23.24 13.42
N LEU A 149 9.06 22.17 14.15
CA LEU A 149 8.11 21.10 14.50
C LEU A 149 6.98 21.64 15.37
N GLY A 150 7.29 22.42 16.41
CA GLY A 150 6.28 23.05 17.25
C GLY A 150 5.34 23.98 16.49
N ALA A 151 5.85 24.74 15.52
CA ALA A 151 5.02 25.53 14.60
C ALA A 151 4.16 24.63 13.71
N ALA A 152 4.70 23.53 13.20
CA ALA A 152 3.95 22.60 12.37
C ALA A 152 2.82 21.89 13.14
N ASP A 153 3.03 21.55 14.41
CA ASP A 153 2.01 20.97 15.30
C ASP A 153 0.91 21.98 15.67
N GLU A 154 1.26 23.26 15.90
CA GLU A 154 0.26 24.34 16.00
C GLU A 154 -0.58 24.43 14.71
N GLY A 155 0.08 24.37 13.55
CA GLY A 155 -0.57 24.33 12.24
C GLY A 155 -1.47 23.10 12.05
N ASN A 156 -1.08 21.94 12.59
CA ASN A 156 -1.87 20.71 12.56
C ASN A 156 -3.13 20.82 13.41
N ALA A 157 -3.04 21.43 14.60
CA ALA A 157 -4.18 21.71 15.45
C ALA A 157 -5.18 22.69 14.80
N VAL A 158 -4.70 23.82 14.24
CA VAL A 158 -5.54 24.78 13.50
C VAL A 158 -6.19 24.13 12.28
N ALA A 159 -5.42 23.34 11.52
CA ALA A 159 -5.93 22.64 10.35
C ALA A 159 -7.00 21.59 10.70
N ALA A 160 -6.89 20.89 11.83
CA ALA A 160 -7.88 19.91 12.27
C ALA A 160 -9.25 20.56 12.51
N THR A 161 -9.30 21.71 13.19
CA THR A 161 -10.57 22.46 13.39
C THR A 161 -11.25 22.86 12.08
N ILE A 162 -10.48 23.21 11.05
CA ILE A 162 -11.01 23.52 9.71
C ILE A 162 -11.52 22.23 9.02
N PHE A 163 -10.84 21.10 9.22
CA PHE A 163 -11.17 19.84 8.57
C PHE A 163 -12.48 19.23 9.06
N ASP A 164 -12.77 19.30 10.36
CA ASP A 164 -13.96 18.67 10.94
C ASP A 164 -15.26 19.11 10.23
N ASP A 165 -15.37 20.39 9.85
CA ASP A 165 -16.55 20.91 9.16
C ASP A 165 -16.57 20.63 7.66
N LEU A 166 -15.39 20.59 7.01
CA LEU A 166 -15.24 20.12 5.63
C LEU A 166 -15.62 18.64 5.52
N GLU A 167 -15.14 17.80 6.45
CA GLU A 167 -15.40 16.36 6.45
C GLU A 167 -16.86 16.04 6.77
N LYS A 168 -17.51 16.73 7.70
CA LYS A 168 -18.97 16.61 7.92
C LYS A 168 -19.75 16.94 6.65
N SER A 169 -19.30 17.94 5.89
CA SER A 169 -19.94 18.36 4.64
C SER A 169 -19.74 17.32 3.52
N ARG A 170 -18.51 16.82 3.35
CA ARG A 170 -18.18 15.72 2.43
C ARG A 170 -18.98 14.45 2.75
N HIS A 171 -19.12 14.07 4.02
CA HIS A 171 -19.91 12.88 4.41
C HIS A 171 -21.40 13.03 4.07
N LYS A 172 -22.00 14.21 4.31
CA LYS A 172 -23.40 14.47 3.91
C LYS A 172 -23.58 14.37 2.39
N ALA A 173 -22.65 14.95 1.64
CA ALA A 173 -22.63 14.91 0.17
C ALA A 173 -22.49 13.47 -0.36
N ALA A 174 -21.56 12.69 0.18
CA ALA A 174 -21.34 11.29 -0.17
C ALA A 174 -22.56 10.40 0.18
N ALA A 175 -23.19 10.61 1.33
CA ALA A 175 -24.39 9.87 1.75
C ALA A 175 -25.61 10.17 0.86
N LEU A 176 -25.73 11.39 0.33
CA LEU A 176 -26.76 11.73 -0.66
C LEU A 176 -26.46 11.05 -2.01
N LEU A 177 -25.23 11.14 -2.50
CA LEU A 177 -24.81 10.56 -3.77
C LEU A 177 -24.94 9.02 -3.78
N GLY A 178 -24.59 8.35 -2.68
CA GLY A 178 -24.73 6.89 -2.52
C GLY A 178 -26.18 6.37 -2.56
N ARG A 179 -27.18 7.21 -2.25
CA ARG A 179 -28.61 6.86 -2.44
C ARG A 179 -29.06 6.94 -3.89
N ILE A 180 -28.36 7.73 -4.70
CA ILE A 180 -28.75 8.12 -6.06
C ILE A 180 -28.01 7.25 -7.09
N ILE A 181 -26.77 6.84 -6.81
CA ILE A 181 -25.90 6.10 -7.74
C ILE A 181 -26.47 4.76 -8.26
N ARG A 182 -27.40 4.14 -7.51
CA ARG A 182 -28.03 2.86 -7.88
C ARG A 182 -29.27 2.99 -8.76
N THR A 183 -29.84 4.19 -8.90
CA THR A 183 -31.17 4.41 -9.52
C THR A 183 -31.21 5.55 -10.52
N ALA A 184 -30.21 6.43 -10.54
CA ALA A 184 -30.14 7.58 -11.42
C ALA A 184 -29.57 7.25 -12.81
N SER A 185 -30.04 7.98 -13.82
CA SER A 185 -29.38 8.02 -15.13
C SER A 185 -28.00 8.71 -15.04
N PRO A 186 -27.08 8.47 -16.00
CA PRO A 186 -25.78 9.13 -16.03
C PRO A 186 -25.87 10.66 -15.95
N ASP A 187 -26.83 11.28 -16.64
CA ASP A 187 -27.05 12.73 -16.63
C ASP A 187 -27.51 13.27 -15.27
N GLN A 188 -28.33 12.50 -14.54
CA GLN A 188 -28.75 12.85 -13.18
C GLN A 188 -27.57 12.70 -12.22
N LEU A 189 -26.78 11.64 -12.35
CA LEU A 189 -25.60 11.41 -11.54
C LEU A 189 -24.53 12.48 -11.78
N ASN A 190 -24.31 12.93 -13.02
CA ASN A 190 -23.35 13.98 -13.35
C ASN A 190 -23.76 15.36 -12.77
N ARG A 191 -25.06 15.70 -12.78
CA ARG A 191 -25.57 16.93 -12.12
C ARG A 191 -25.38 16.89 -10.60
N VAL A 192 -25.67 15.75 -9.97
CA VAL A 192 -25.45 15.58 -8.52
C VAL A 192 -23.96 15.63 -8.20
N LEU A 193 -23.12 14.95 -9.00
CA LEU A 193 -21.67 14.99 -8.84
C LEU A 193 -21.11 16.41 -8.94
N SER A 194 -21.59 17.23 -9.89
CA SER A 194 -21.14 18.62 -10.05
C SER A 194 -21.37 19.47 -8.78
N GLY A 195 -22.40 19.16 -7.98
CA GLY A 195 -22.64 19.78 -6.66
C GLY A 195 -21.85 19.16 -5.50
N VAL A 196 -21.23 18.00 -5.70
CA VAL A 196 -20.47 17.23 -4.70
C VAL A 196 -18.96 17.39 -4.88
N GLU A 197 -18.50 17.50 -6.12
CA GLU A 197 -17.09 17.65 -6.55
C GLU A 197 -16.35 18.76 -5.77
N PRO A 198 -16.91 19.97 -5.54
CA PRO A 198 -16.25 21.00 -4.74
C PRO A 198 -15.91 20.58 -3.31
N TYR A 199 -16.74 19.76 -2.65
CA TYR A 199 -16.44 19.27 -1.29
C TYR A 199 -15.24 18.32 -1.27
N TYR A 200 -15.09 17.51 -2.33
CA TYR A 200 -13.92 16.66 -2.49
C TYR A 200 -12.67 17.48 -2.84
N GLU A 201 -12.78 18.49 -3.70
CA GLU A 201 -11.67 19.42 -4.00
C GLU A 201 -11.15 20.16 -2.76
N HIS A 202 -12.04 20.67 -1.90
CA HIS A 202 -11.65 21.35 -0.66
C HIS A 202 -10.98 20.38 0.33
N CYS A 203 -11.50 19.15 0.48
CA CYS A 203 -10.83 18.13 1.29
C CYS A 203 -9.48 17.71 0.71
N MET A 204 -9.36 17.59 -0.62
CA MET A 204 -8.09 17.29 -1.30
C MET A 204 -7.06 18.42 -1.10
N GLU A 205 -7.45 19.68 -1.24
CA GLU A 205 -6.54 20.81 -0.98
C GLU A 205 -6.09 20.86 0.49
N TRP A 206 -6.98 20.54 1.44
CA TRP A 206 -6.61 20.42 2.84
C TRP A 206 -5.59 19.30 3.08
N TRP A 207 -5.85 18.10 2.53
CA TRP A 207 -4.92 16.96 2.62
C TRP A 207 -3.57 17.27 1.96
N ARG A 208 -3.57 17.99 0.83
CA ARG A 208 -2.35 18.47 0.15
C ARG A 208 -1.55 19.43 1.03
N LYS A 209 -2.18 20.46 1.62
CA LYS A 209 -1.50 21.40 2.55
C LYS A 209 -0.91 20.64 3.76
N ARG A 210 -1.65 19.67 4.31
CA ARG A 210 -1.18 18.84 5.43
C ARG A 210 -0.02 17.93 5.03
N ALA A 211 -0.07 17.27 3.87
CA ALA A 211 0.99 16.39 3.38
C ALA A 211 2.31 17.16 3.23
N LEU A 212 2.27 18.33 2.57
CA LEU A 212 3.41 19.21 2.40
C LEU A 212 4.00 19.70 3.72
N ARG A 213 3.16 19.90 4.76
CA ARG A 213 3.64 20.23 6.10
C ARG A 213 4.34 19.03 6.74
N SER A 214 3.77 17.83 6.65
CA SER A 214 4.38 16.60 7.18
C SER A 214 5.71 16.25 6.50
N GLU A 215 5.83 16.46 5.19
CA GLU A 215 7.10 16.32 4.45
C GLU A 215 8.17 17.29 4.98
N ARG A 216 7.81 18.54 5.28
CA ARG A 216 8.75 19.50 5.90
C ARG A 216 9.14 19.11 7.32
N MET A 217 8.21 18.58 8.12
CA MET A 217 8.50 18.05 9.46
C MET A 217 9.50 16.87 9.37
N GLN A 218 9.31 15.99 8.38
CA GLN A 218 10.23 14.90 8.09
C GLN A 218 11.61 15.41 7.65
N SER A 219 11.66 16.42 6.75
CA SER A 219 12.93 17.00 6.26
C SER A 219 13.76 17.61 7.39
N VAL A 220 13.14 18.39 8.30
CA VAL A 220 13.88 18.99 9.44
C VAL A 220 14.40 17.95 10.44
N CYS A 221 13.71 16.82 10.57
CA CYS A 221 14.23 15.67 11.32
C CYS A 221 15.41 15.02 10.59
N ALA A 222 15.29 14.76 9.28
CA ALA A 222 16.34 14.14 8.47
C ALA A 222 17.61 15.00 8.45
N ALA A 223 17.48 16.32 8.29
CA ALA A 223 18.57 17.29 8.30
C ALA A 223 19.36 17.35 9.63
N THR A 224 18.84 16.78 10.72
CA THR A 224 19.48 16.80 12.05
C THR A 224 19.81 15.42 12.63
N ALA A 225 19.35 14.33 12.01
CA ALA A 225 19.49 12.97 12.56
C ALA A 225 20.95 12.50 12.71
N ASP A 226 21.85 12.95 11.84
CA ASP A 226 23.27 12.55 11.80
C ASP A 226 24.24 13.56 12.46
N LEU A 227 23.74 14.50 13.29
CA LEU A 227 24.57 15.58 13.83
C LEU A 227 25.68 15.06 14.78
N PRO A 228 26.98 15.38 14.54
CA PRO A 228 28.10 14.77 15.29
C PRO A 228 28.32 15.40 16.67
N SER A 229 27.37 15.17 17.57
CA SER A 229 27.40 15.59 18.98
C SER A 229 26.42 14.80 19.87
N SER A 230 25.53 13.99 19.30
CA SER A 230 24.47 13.30 20.05
C SER A 230 25.00 12.19 20.96
N THR A 231 24.61 12.23 22.24
CA THR A 231 24.68 11.07 23.15
C THR A 231 23.84 9.90 22.58
N PRO A 232 24.06 8.66 23.03
CA PRO A 232 23.24 7.52 22.58
C PRO A 232 21.73 7.73 22.79
N GLU A 233 21.35 8.45 23.85
CA GLU A 233 19.96 8.78 24.19
C GLU A 233 19.40 9.84 23.23
N LEU A 234 20.18 10.90 22.96
CA LEU A 234 19.76 11.94 22.02
C LEU A 234 19.61 11.37 20.61
N ARG A 235 20.54 10.53 20.16
CA ARG A 235 20.47 9.87 18.84
C ARG A 235 19.22 9.00 18.70
N LYS A 236 18.90 8.19 19.72
CA LYS A 236 17.65 7.39 19.75
C LYS A 236 16.41 8.28 19.65
N SER A 237 16.41 9.45 20.31
CA SER A 237 15.33 10.43 20.23
C SER A 237 15.20 11.05 18.82
N GLU A 238 16.34 11.38 18.19
CA GLU A 238 16.39 11.95 16.84
C GLU A 238 15.94 10.92 15.77
N GLU A 239 16.40 9.67 15.88
CA GLU A 239 15.93 8.53 15.07
C GLU A 239 14.43 8.24 15.28
N ALA A 240 13.91 8.41 16.50
CA ALA A 240 12.49 8.24 16.80
C ALA A 240 11.64 9.37 16.19
N ALA A 241 12.04 10.63 16.36
CA ALA A 241 11.37 11.77 15.74
C ALA A 241 11.32 11.65 14.21
N LEU A 242 12.43 11.25 13.56
CA LEU A 242 12.46 11.01 12.12
C LEU A 242 11.50 9.90 11.68
N ARG A 243 11.41 8.79 12.43
CA ARG A 243 10.45 7.71 12.14
C ARG A 243 9.00 8.14 12.36
N LEU A 244 8.71 8.89 13.43
CA LEU A 244 7.38 9.44 13.73
C LEU A 244 6.89 10.38 12.61
N HIS A 245 7.71 11.36 12.22
CA HIS A 245 7.31 12.32 11.18
C HIS A 245 7.28 11.70 9.77
N THR A 246 8.09 10.67 9.50
CA THR A 246 7.94 9.83 8.29
C THR A 246 6.60 9.08 8.31
N GLY A 247 6.19 8.53 9.45
CA GLY A 247 4.87 7.92 9.62
C GLY A 247 3.71 8.89 9.39
N TYR A 248 3.83 10.13 9.90
CA TYR A 248 2.86 11.20 9.67
C TYR A 248 2.77 11.61 8.19
N ALA A 249 3.91 11.70 7.49
CA ALA A 249 3.95 11.96 6.05
C ALA A 249 3.26 10.83 5.26
N LEU A 250 3.61 9.56 5.56
CA LEU A 250 3.02 8.37 4.94
C LEU A 250 1.48 8.34 5.09
N ASN A 251 0.96 8.45 6.32
CA ASN A 251 -0.48 8.44 6.55
C ASN A 251 -1.21 9.61 5.86
N THR A 252 -0.60 10.79 5.82
CA THR A 252 -1.21 11.97 5.18
C THR A 252 -1.23 11.84 3.66
N LYS A 253 -0.16 11.30 3.05
CA LYS A 253 -0.12 10.95 1.61
C LYS A 253 -1.15 9.88 1.27
N TYR A 254 -1.27 8.83 2.08
CA TYR A 254 -2.27 7.79 1.92
C TYR A 254 -3.70 8.35 1.94
N LYS A 255 -4.02 9.24 2.89
CA LYS A 255 -5.34 9.89 3.00
C LYS A 255 -5.64 10.84 1.84
N TYR A 256 -4.62 11.50 1.28
CA TYR A 256 -4.75 12.27 0.05
C TYR A 256 -5.09 11.37 -1.15
N LEU A 257 -4.34 10.28 -1.33
CA LEU A 257 -4.57 9.28 -2.38
C LEU A 257 -5.96 8.63 -2.30
N GLU A 258 -6.39 8.20 -1.11
CA GLU A 258 -7.73 7.66 -0.84
C GLU A 258 -8.85 8.65 -1.26
N SER A 259 -8.64 9.94 -1.01
CA SER A 259 -9.56 11.01 -1.40
C SER A 259 -9.63 11.18 -2.93
N GLN A 260 -8.48 11.15 -3.61
CA GLN A 260 -8.40 11.21 -5.08
C GLN A 260 -9.08 10.00 -5.73
N ILE A 261 -8.78 8.79 -5.24
CA ILE A 261 -9.37 7.53 -5.74
C ILE A 261 -10.90 7.57 -5.62
N THR A 262 -11.41 8.05 -4.48
CA THR A 262 -12.85 8.17 -4.26
C THR A 262 -13.49 9.14 -5.27
N LEU A 263 -12.89 10.31 -5.51
CA LEU A 263 -13.42 11.26 -6.51
C LEU A 263 -13.36 10.68 -7.94
N ALA A 264 -12.28 9.95 -8.28
CA ALA A 264 -12.14 9.30 -9.58
C ALA A 264 -13.19 8.20 -9.82
N GLN A 265 -13.49 7.38 -8.80
CA GLN A 265 -14.58 6.39 -8.87
C GLN A 265 -15.92 7.06 -9.20
N LEU A 266 -16.28 8.14 -8.49
CA LEU A 266 -17.54 8.86 -8.69
C LEU A 266 -17.61 9.52 -10.08
N SER A 267 -16.49 10.08 -10.53
CA SER A 267 -16.37 10.74 -11.84
C SER A 267 -16.47 9.75 -13.00
N LEU A 268 -15.83 8.59 -12.90
CA LEU A 268 -15.93 7.53 -13.90
C LEU A 268 -17.33 6.91 -13.91
N ALA A 269 -17.96 6.69 -12.74
CA ALA A 269 -19.32 6.15 -12.65
C ALA A 269 -20.39 7.02 -13.31
N SER A 270 -20.19 8.33 -13.41
CA SER A 270 -21.10 9.25 -14.11
C SER A 270 -20.73 9.48 -15.58
N ARG A 271 -19.44 9.52 -15.94
CA ARG A 271 -18.97 9.94 -17.27
C ARG A 271 -18.59 8.80 -18.23
N LEU A 272 -18.52 7.54 -17.77
CA LEU A 272 -18.30 6.38 -18.65
C LEU A 272 -19.56 5.99 -19.44
N GLY A 273 -19.42 5.94 -20.78
CA GLY A 273 -20.43 5.43 -21.70
C GLY A 273 -20.62 3.90 -21.60
N PRO A 274 -21.75 3.34 -22.09
CA PRO A 274 -22.18 1.98 -21.75
C PRO A 274 -21.16 0.88 -22.04
N ALA A 275 -20.55 0.89 -23.23
CA ALA A 275 -19.61 -0.17 -23.64
C ALA A 275 -18.32 -0.22 -22.79
N VAL A 276 -17.88 0.91 -22.24
CA VAL A 276 -16.69 0.98 -21.36
C VAL A 276 -17.08 0.77 -19.89
N ARG A 277 -18.30 1.18 -19.53
CA ARG A 277 -18.89 0.97 -18.20
C ARG A 277 -18.90 -0.51 -17.82
N ASP A 278 -19.41 -1.39 -18.68
CA ASP A 278 -19.53 -2.83 -18.34
C ASP A 278 -18.16 -3.53 -18.14
N ALA A 279 -17.10 -3.00 -18.76
CA ALA A 279 -15.74 -3.51 -18.62
C ALA A 279 -15.03 -3.01 -17.35
N LEU A 280 -15.26 -1.74 -16.96
CA LEU A 280 -14.55 -1.09 -15.84
C LEU A 280 -15.34 -1.08 -14.53
N ILE A 281 -16.67 -1.20 -14.57
CA ILE A 281 -17.56 -1.08 -13.41
C ILE A 281 -18.07 -2.46 -12.95
N ASP A 282 -18.23 -2.62 -11.64
CA ASP A 282 -18.81 -3.81 -11.00
C ASP A 282 -20.32 -3.70 -10.76
N GLY A 283 -20.93 -4.76 -10.21
CA GLY A 283 -22.37 -4.80 -9.91
C GLY A 283 -22.82 -3.78 -8.85
N ASP A 284 -21.90 -3.21 -8.07
CA ASP A 284 -22.16 -2.17 -7.07
C ASP A 284 -21.98 -0.75 -7.61
N GLY A 285 -21.63 -0.60 -8.89
CA GLY A 285 -21.46 0.70 -9.55
C GLY A 285 -20.09 1.35 -9.30
N ARG A 286 -19.10 0.60 -8.80
CA ARG A 286 -17.74 1.09 -8.56
C ARG A 286 -16.80 0.69 -9.70
N VAL A 287 -15.75 1.48 -9.91
CA VAL A 287 -14.68 1.13 -10.85
C VAL A 287 -13.84 0.02 -10.23
N ARG A 288 -13.87 -1.19 -10.81
CA ARG A 288 -13.31 -2.44 -10.25
C ARG A 288 -11.93 -2.27 -9.65
N LEU A 289 -10.96 -1.80 -10.44
CA LEU A 289 -9.57 -1.61 -9.98
C LEU A 289 -9.46 -0.63 -8.80
N LEU A 290 -10.20 0.49 -8.86
CA LEU A 290 -10.16 1.52 -7.82
C LEU A 290 -10.89 1.08 -6.55
N GLY A 291 -12.01 0.36 -6.67
CA GLY A 291 -12.82 -0.12 -5.55
C GLY A 291 -12.10 -1.22 -4.78
N THR A 292 -11.64 -2.24 -5.50
CA THR A 292 -10.89 -3.37 -4.96
C THR A 292 -9.61 -2.93 -4.24
N PHE A 293 -8.85 -1.97 -4.77
CA PHE A 293 -7.67 -1.45 -4.09
C PHE A 293 -8.00 -0.83 -2.71
N ILE A 294 -9.07 -0.05 -2.62
CA ILE A 294 -9.50 0.58 -1.36
C ILE A 294 -9.91 -0.47 -0.33
N GLU A 295 -10.71 -1.46 -0.75
CA GLU A 295 -11.20 -2.53 0.13
C GLU A 295 -10.10 -3.46 0.65
N ASP A 296 -9.02 -3.62 -0.12
CA ASP A 296 -7.89 -4.47 0.21
C ASP A 296 -6.81 -3.75 1.05
N VAL A 297 -6.45 -2.52 0.67
CA VAL A 297 -5.32 -1.79 1.26
C VAL A 297 -5.72 -0.94 2.47
N VAL A 298 -6.93 -0.38 2.55
CA VAL A 298 -7.36 0.39 3.74
C VAL A 298 -7.29 -0.45 5.02
N PRO A 299 -7.78 -1.71 5.08
CA PRO A 299 -7.68 -2.52 6.29
C PRO A 299 -6.24 -2.89 6.67
N ALA A 300 -5.38 -3.15 5.67
CA ALA A 300 -3.96 -3.43 5.88
C ALA A 300 -3.25 -2.22 6.49
N PHE A 301 -3.37 -1.06 5.85
CA PHE A 301 -2.80 0.20 6.31
C PHE A 301 -3.30 0.57 7.72
N ALA A 302 -4.62 0.52 7.94
CA ALA A 302 -5.24 0.80 9.24
C ALA A 302 -4.73 -0.14 10.36
N SER A 303 -4.45 -1.41 10.06
CA SER A 303 -3.91 -2.37 11.04
C SER A 303 -2.51 -1.99 11.57
N THR A 304 -1.77 -1.14 10.82
CA THR A 304 -0.45 -0.62 11.20
C THR A 304 -0.47 0.79 11.76
N ALA A 305 -1.55 1.55 11.53
CA ALA A 305 -1.63 2.98 11.82
C ALA A 305 -1.29 3.34 13.28
N GLU A 306 -1.70 2.52 14.25
CA GLU A 306 -1.38 2.72 15.67
C GLU A 306 0.13 2.72 15.93
N ALA A 307 0.86 1.75 15.40
CA ALA A 307 2.32 1.66 15.57
C ALA A 307 3.06 2.77 14.82
N VAL A 308 2.57 3.14 13.63
CA VAL A 308 3.16 4.17 12.77
C VAL A 308 2.93 5.60 13.29
N MET A 309 1.73 5.88 13.82
CA MET A 309 1.31 7.23 14.24
C MET A 309 1.46 7.46 15.74
N ASN A 310 1.02 6.51 16.56
CA ASN A 310 0.89 6.68 18.02
C ASN A 310 2.02 6.00 18.80
N GLY A 311 2.87 5.21 18.12
CA GLY A 311 4.04 4.58 18.70
C GLY A 311 5.19 5.52 19.10
N ASN A 312 5.03 6.85 19.03
CA ASN A 312 6.05 7.87 19.33
C ASN A 312 7.39 7.64 18.60
N GLY A 313 7.37 7.05 17.41
CA GLY A 313 8.59 6.66 16.72
C GLY A 313 9.35 5.53 17.42
N ALA A 314 8.64 4.56 18.02
CA ALA A 314 9.22 3.27 18.39
C ALA A 314 9.56 2.43 17.14
N PRO A 315 10.57 1.53 17.19
CA PRO A 315 10.84 0.62 16.09
C PRO A 315 9.64 -0.29 15.80
N LEU A 316 9.35 -0.51 14.52
CA LEU A 316 8.33 -1.46 14.10
C LEU A 316 8.85 -2.90 14.31
N ASP A 317 8.00 -3.77 14.85
CA ASP A 317 8.28 -5.21 14.94
C ASP A 317 8.32 -5.88 13.55
N ALA A 318 8.50 -7.20 13.49
CA ALA A 318 8.52 -7.90 12.21
C ALA A 318 7.15 -7.82 11.52
N GLU A 319 6.08 -8.03 12.26
CA GLU A 319 4.72 -8.14 11.75
C GLU A 319 4.19 -6.84 11.14
N HIS A 320 4.46 -5.68 11.74
CA HIS A 320 4.10 -4.38 11.17
C HIS A 320 4.96 -4.04 9.93
N ARG A 321 6.25 -4.44 9.89
CA ARG A 321 7.11 -4.25 8.71
C ARG A 321 6.65 -5.11 7.53
N ASP A 322 6.33 -6.37 7.80
CA ASP A 322 5.81 -7.33 6.83
C ASP A 322 4.52 -6.86 6.15
N VAL A 323 3.60 -6.26 6.92
CA VAL A 323 2.36 -5.68 6.40
C VAL A 323 2.64 -4.44 5.56
N LEU A 324 3.51 -3.54 6.02
CA LEU A 324 3.89 -2.34 5.25
C LEU A 324 4.59 -2.69 3.93
N GLU A 325 5.47 -3.69 3.91
CA GLU A 325 6.08 -4.18 2.67
C GLU A 325 5.00 -4.66 1.66
N GLY A 326 4.01 -5.42 2.12
CA GLY A 326 2.87 -5.82 1.27
C GLY A 326 2.02 -4.63 0.78
N VAL A 327 1.82 -3.60 1.61
CA VAL A 327 1.14 -2.36 1.20
C VAL A 327 1.93 -1.59 0.14
N MET A 328 3.26 -1.53 0.26
CA MET A 328 4.15 -0.93 -0.74
C MET A 328 4.08 -1.66 -2.09
N GLU A 329 4.11 -3.01 -2.08
CA GLU A 329 3.93 -3.82 -3.30
C GLU A 329 2.57 -3.52 -3.95
N ARG A 330 1.47 -3.55 -3.18
CA ARG A 330 0.12 -3.24 -3.67
C ARG A 330 -0.06 -1.84 -4.22
N LEU A 331 0.53 -0.82 -3.59
CA LEU A 331 0.54 0.55 -4.10
C LEU A 331 1.25 0.64 -5.47
N SER A 332 2.35 -0.10 -5.63
CA SER A 332 3.15 -0.13 -6.86
C SER A 332 2.44 -0.86 -8.01
N GLU A 333 1.75 -1.96 -7.70
CA GLU A 333 0.90 -2.69 -8.64
C GLU A 333 -0.32 -1.87 -9.05
N PHE A 334 -0.98 -1.23 -8.09
CA PHE A 334 -2.12 -0.36 -8.32
C PHE A 334 -1.76 0.82 -9.23
N ALA A 335 -0.63 1.50 -8.97
CA ALA A 335 -0.13 2.58 -9.83
C ALA A 335 0.09 2.10 -11.28
N SER A 336 0.65 0.89 -11.44
CA SER A 336 0.87 0.27 -12.75
C SER A 336 -0.45 -0.08 -13.46
N GLY A 337 -1.42 -0.66 -12.73
CA GLY A 337 -2.75 -0.98 -13.24
C GLY A 337 -3.56 0.26 -13.66
N VAL A 338 -3.53 1.33 -12.85
CA VAL A 338 -4.21 2.59 -13.19
C VAL A 338 -3.55 3.24 -14.41
N SER A 339 -2.22 3.17 -14.55
CA SER A 339 -1.52 3.65 -15.74
C SER A 339 -1.94 2.91 -17.01
N GLY A 340 -2.07 1.57 -16.95
CA GLY A 340 -2.62 0.77 -18.05
C GLY A 340 -4.09 1.09 -18.39
N MET A 341 -4.90 1.38 -17.37
CA MET A 341 -6.28 1.86 -17.55
C MET A 341 -6.32 3.24 -18.22
N VAL A 342 -5.45 4.19 -17.83
CA VAL A 342 -5.36 5.51 -18.47
C VAL A 342 -4.99 5.38 -19.95
N ALA A 343 -3.96 4.59 -20.29
CA ALA A 343 -3.59 4.34 -21.68
C ALA A 343 -4.77 3.78 -22.50
N SER A 344 -5.46 2.77 -21.96
CA SER A 344 -6.63 2.15 -22.60
C SER A 344 -7.78 3.14 -22.82
N LEU A 345 -8.03 4.05 -21.87
CA LEU A 345 -9.06 5.09 -21.98
C LEU A 345 -8.68 6.20 -22.97
N THR A 346 -7.39 6.53 -23.08
CA THR A 346 -6.87 7.47 -24.08
C THR A 346 -6.96 6.90 -25.49
N ASP A 347 -6.52 5.66 -25.70
CA ASP A 347 -6.54 4.98 -27.00
C ASP A 347 -7.98 4.74 -27.51
N ALA A 348 -8.95 4.57 -26.60
CA ALA A 348 -10.37 4.48 -26.93
C ALA A 348 -11.02 5.80 -27.40
N GLY A 349 -10.26 6.91 -27.46
CA GLY A 349 -10.74 8.20 -27.94
C GLY A 349 -11.70 8.93 -26.99
N ALA A 350 -11.88 8.45 -25.77
CA ALA A 350 -12.86 8.97 -24.79
C ALA A 350 -12.39 10.25 -24.06
N GLY A 351 -11.47 11.02 -24.64
CA GLY A 351 -10.58 11.93 -23.91
C GLY A 351 -11.15 13.28 -23.43
N ALA A 352 -12.35 13.68 -23.83
CA ALA A 352 -12.87 15.03 -23.53
C ALA A 352 -13.46 15.16 -22.11
N ASP A 353 -14.27 14.19 -21.68
CA ASP A 353 -15.06 14.27 -20.44
C ASP A 353 -14.51 13.41 -19.29
N LEU A 354 -13.52 12.55 -19.56
CA LEU A 354 -12.96 11.64 -18.56
C LEU A 354 -11.93 12.34 -17.63
N PRO A 355 -11.85 11.94 -16.36
CA PRO A 355 -10.97 12.54 -15.35
C PRO A 355 -9.51 12.06 -15.50
N LEU A 356 -8.96 12.00 -16.72
CA LEU A 356 -7.62 11.45 -17.01
C LEU A 356 -6.52 12.09 -16.15
N LYS A 357 -6.53 13.43 -16.02
CA LYS A 357 -5.59 14.17 -15.16
C LYS A 357 -5.66 13.76 -13.68
N LEU A 358 -6.83 13.38 -13.18
CA LEU A 358 -6.97 12.89 -11.80
C LEU A 358 -6.46 11.45 -11.68
N LEU A 359 -6.64 10.62 -12.71
CA LEU A 359 -6.08 9.27 -12.76
C LEU A 359 -4.54 9.30 -12.82
N ASP A 360 -3.94 10.20 -13.61
CA ASP A 360 -2.48 10.44 -13.61
C ASP A 360 -1.99 10.86 -12.22
N GLN A 361 -2.73 11.75 -11.55
CA GLN A 361 -2.40 12.15 -10.17
C GLN A 361 -2.53 11.00 -9.16
N ILE A 362 -3.44 10.03 -9.39
CA ILE A 362 -3.56 8.81 -8.57
C ILE A 362 -2.38 7.88 -8.81
N VAL A 363 -1.92 7.70 -10.05
CA VAL A 363 -0.71 6.92 -10.38
C VAL A 363 0.49 7.50 -9.64
N GLU A 364 0.73 8.80 -9.76
CA GLU A 364 1.85 9.47 -9.09
C GLU A 364 1.68 9.46 -7.55
N GLY A 365 0.47 9.67 -7.03
CA GLY A 365 0.17 9.60 -5.59
C GLY A 365 0.39 8.21 -4.98
N ALA A 366 0.09 7.15 -5.73
CA ALA A 366 0.35 5.77 -5.33
C ALA A 366 1.85 5.46 -5.28
N TRP A 367 2.62 5.86 -6.30
CA TRP A 367 4.09 5.75 -6.28
C TRP A 367 4.72 6.53 -5.12
N LEU A 368 4.32 7.79 -4.91
CA LEU A 368 4.82 8.63 -3.81
C LEU A 368 4.49 8.05 -2.43
N THR A 369 3.34 7.37 -2.29
CA THR A 369 2.96 6.71 -1.04
C THR A 369 3.77 5.42 -0.81
N ALA A 370 3.99 4.60 -1.85
CA ALA A 370 4.84 3.40 -1.76
C ALA A 370 6.28 3.75 -1.38
N ASP A 371 6.82 4.82 -1.96
CA ASP A 371 8.13 5.38 -1.66
C ASP A 371 8.24 5.90 -0.22
N GLU A 372 7.15 6.47 0.33
CA GLU A 372 7.11 6.85 1.75
C GLU A 372 7.09 5.63 2.69
N VAL A 373 6.46 4.52 2.28
CA VAL A 373 6.60 3.24 2.99
C VAL A 373 8.04 2.75 2.97
N MET A 374 8.70 2.78 1.80
CA MET A 374 10.13 2.40 1.69
C MET A 374 11.02 3.25 2.60
N ARG A 375 10.80 4.57 2.68
CA ARG A 375 11.50 5.44 3.64
C ARG A 375 11.26 5.01 5.08
N LEU A 376 10.01 4.76 5.48
CA LEU A 376 9.70 4.31 6.84
C LEU A 376 10.36 2.97 7.19
N LEU A 377 10.41 2.02 6.25
CA LEU A 377 11.06 0.73 6.40
C LEU A 377 12.59 0.84 6.46
N ALA A 378 13.19 1.71 5.64
CA ALA A 378 14.64 1.94 5.62
C ALA A 378 15.19 2.59 6.90
N LEU A 379 14.35 3.34 7.62
CA LEU A 379 14.67 3.94 8.92
C LEU A 379 14.64 2.93 10.09
N GLN A 380 14.09 1.73 9.90
CA GLN A 380 14.00 0.75 10.98
C GLN A 380 15.40 0.28 11.38
N PRO A 381 15.67 0.04 12.68
CA PRO A 381 16.96 -0.47 13.11
C PRO A 381 17.29 -1.76 12.37
N LYS A 382 18.44 -1.78 11.68
CA LYS A 382 18.99 -3.01 11.12
C LYS A 382 19.20 -3.96 12.28
N THR A 383 18.35 -4.99 12.38
CA THR A 383 18.47 -6.02 13.40
C THR A 383 19.90 -6.54 13.34
N PRO A 384 20.71 -6.40 14.42
CA PRO A 384 21.97 -7.10 14.47
C PRO A 384 21.66 -8.56 14.21
N ALA A 385 22.41 -9.22 13.32
CA ALA A 385 22.39 -10.67 13.29
C ALA A 385 22.92 -11.11 14.66
N THR A 386 22.01 -11.43 15.58
CA THR A 386 22.34 -12.09 16.84
C THR A 386 22.77 -13.49 16.47
N ILE A 387 24.02 -13.58 16.03
CA ILE A 387 24.77 -14.83 16.00
C ILE A 387 24.90 -15.19 17.47
N GLU A 388 23.93 -15.96 17.99
CA GLU A 388 24.19 -16.76 19.18
C GLU A 388 25.48 -17.52 18.90
N PRO A 389 26.52 -17.39 19.75
CA PRO A 389 27.71 -18.20 19.60
C PRO A 389 27.27 -19.67 19.59
N PRO A 390 27.60 -20.45 18.56
CA PRO A 390 27.19 -21.85 18.51
C PRO A 390 27.71 -22.55 19.77
N ALA A 391 26.88 -23.41 20.38
CA ALA A 391 27.02 -23.87 21.77
C ALA A 391 28.35 -24.56 22.16
N TRP A 392 29.27 -24.78 21.20
CA TRP A 392 30.63 -25.25 21.44
C TRP A 392 31.62 -24.11 21.82
N ALA A 393 31.25 -22.83 21.63
CA ALA A 393 32.10 -21.69 21.94
C ALA A 393 32.21 -21.35 23.44
N VAL A 394 31.43 -22.02 24.31
CA VAL A 394 31.58 -21.95 25.77
C VAL A 394 32.51 -23.07 26.23
N LEU A 395 33.82 -22.86 26.07
CA LEU A 395 34.83 -23.67 26.74
C LEU A 395 34.89 -23.28 28.23
N PRO A 396 34.87 -24.23 29.17
CA PRO A 396 34.96 -23.94 30.59
C PRO A 396 36.41 -23.65 30.99
N GLU A 397 36.69 -22.43 31.44
CA GLU A 397 38.00 -22.11 32.04
C GLU A 397 38.16 -22.81 33.40
N HIS A 398 39.19 -23.64 33.50
CA HIS A 398 39.53 -24.38 34.71
C HIS A 398 40.34 -23.52 35.71
N THR A 399 39.70 -23.19 36.83
CA THR A 399 40.26 -23.22 38.20
C THR A 399 41.73 -22.82 38.45
N ALA A 400 41.92 -21.58 38.90
CA ALA A 400 42.78 -21.17 40.02
C ALA A 400 42.29 -19.79 40.49
N GLY A 401 42.20 -19.39 41.77
CA GLY A 401 42.48 -19.99 43.07
C GLY A 401 42.56 -18.84 44.12
N VAL A 402 42.30 -19.10 45.41
CA VAL A 402 42.20 -18.08 46.51
C VAL A 402 40.91 -17.24 46.46
N GLY A 403 40.17 -16.96 47.55
CA GLY A 403 40.26 -17.36 48.97
C GLY A 403 39.27 -16.54 49.84
N GLU A 404 38.89 -17.05 51.03
CA GLU A 404 37.90 -16.47 51.98
C GLU A 404 36.44 -16.45 51.46
N GLY A 405 35.35 -16.77 52.16
CA GLY A 405 35.00 -16.93 53.60
C GLY A 405 33.59 -16.27 53.76
N THR A 406 32.56 -16.75 54.45
CA THR A 406 32.31 -17.85 55.42
C THR A 406 30.79 -18.11 55.55
N ALA A 407 30.36 -19.32 55.96
CA ALA A 407 29.10 -19.63 56.72
C ALA A 407 27.69 -19.25 56.12
N ALA A 408 26.57 -19.96 56.37
CA ALA A 408 26.30 -21.28 56.95
C ALA A 408 24.83 -21.77 56.74
N ARG A 409 24.66 -23.09 56.52
CA ARG A 409 23.70 -24.00 57.23
C ARG A 409 22.16 -23.76 57.24
N ARG A 410 21.42 -24.55 56.44
CA ARG A 410 20.28 -25.47 56.81
C ARG A 410 19.59 -25.96 55.51
N LYS A 411 19.46 -27.25 55.15
CA LYS A 411 18.97 -28.50 55.80
C LYS A 411 17.46 -28.72 55.64
N GLY A 412 17.06 -29.62 54.73
CA GLY A 412 15.71 -30.22 54.59
C GLY A 412 15.44 -30.65 53.12
N LYS A 413 15.61 -31.90 52.68
CA LYS A 413 14.89 -33.17 52.99
C LYS A 413 13.50 -33.20 52.31
N GLY A 414 13.20 -34.09 51.34
CA GLY A 414 14.06 -35.05 50.64
C GLY A 414 13.28 -36.02 49.72
N ARG A 415 14.01 -37.02 49.15
CA ARG A 415 13.58 -38.35 48.59
C ARG A 415 12.53 -38.37 47.45
N ARG A 416 12.85 -38.90 46.25
CA ARG A 416 12.96 -40.34 45.82
C ARG A 416 11.60 -41.08 45.87
N ALA A 417 11.18 -41.93 44.91
CA ALA A 417 11.83 -42.61 43.77
C ALA A 417 10.79 -42.90 42.63
N ALA A 418 11.16 -43.14 41.35
CA ALA A 418 11.40 -44.45 40.68
C ALA A 418 10.18 -45.42 40.65
N ALA A 419 9.87 -46.21 39.60
CA ALA A 419 10.42 -46.41 38.25
C ALA A 419 9.46 -47.27 37.35
N ALA A 420 9.82 -47.44 36.06
CA ALA A 420 9.32 -48.42 35.07
C ALA A 420 7.84 -48.30 34.58
N GLY A 421 7.50 -48.65 33.34
CA GLY A 421 8.33 -49.07 32.19
C GLY A 421 7.49 -49.47 30.95
N GLU A 422 8.15 -49.54 29.78
CA GLU A 422 7.74 -50.19 28.50
C GLU A 422 6.55 -49.62 27.68
N GLY A 423 6.66 -49.65 26.34
CA GLY A 423 5.49 -49.66 25.43
C GLY A 423 5.42 -48.71 24.23
N SER A 424 6.24 -48.93 23.19
CA SER A 424 5.96 -48.73 21.75
C SER A 424 5.15 -47.51 21.20
N SER A 425 5.84 -46.68 20.40
CA SER A 425 5.42 -46.06 19.12
C SER A 425 3.94 -45.74 18.81
N THR A 426 3.61 -44.45 18.72
CA THR A 426 3.09 -43.80 17.48
C THR A 426 3.32 -42.28 17.54
N ALA A 427 3.72 -41.66 16.43
CA ALA A 427 3.92 -40.21 16.36
C ALA A 427 2.58 -39.47 16.16
N GLY A 428 2.01 -38.92 17.24
CA GLY A 428 0.89 -37.98 17.22
C GLY A 428 1.38 -36.54 17.35
N GLY A 429 0.73 -35.60 16.66
CA GLY A 429 1.10 -34.18 16.69
C GLY A 429 0.89 -33.55 18.08
N ALA A 430 1.81 -32.67 18.50
CA ALA A 430 1.75 -32.02 19.79
C ALA A 430 0.74 -30.85 19.78
N GLU A 431 -0.29 -30.95 20.63
CA GLU A 431 -1.04 -29.79 21.12
C GLU A 431 -0.10 -28.83 21.88
N PRO A 432 -0.33 -27.51 21.84
CA PRO A 432 0.40 -26.57 22.69
C PRO A 432 -0.08 -26.72 24.15
N GLN A 433 0.73 -27.35 25.00
CA GLN A 433 0.44 -27.41 26.43
C GLN A 433 0.48 -26.02 27.07
N LEU A 434 -0.49 -25.77 27.96
CA LEU A 434 -0.60 -24.58 28.80
C LEU A 434 0.59 -24.50 29.77
N ALA A 435 1.52 -23.57 29.51
CA ALA A 435 2.44 -23.07 30.52
C ALA A 435 1.76 -21.96 31.34
N GLY A 436 2.05 -21.92 32.65
CA GLY A 436 1.29 -21.14 33.63
C GLY A 436 1.30 -19.63 33.40
N SER A 437 0.20 -19.00 33.81
CA SER A 437 0.03 -17.54 33.86
C SER A 437 1.04 -16.89 34.80
N ASP A 438 1.79 -15.91 34.28
CA ASP A 438 2.41 -14.87 35.11
C ASP A 438 1.85 -13.49 34.69
N ALA A 439 1.49 -12.67 35.68
CA ALA A 439 0.58 -11.55 35.48
C ALA A 439 1.32 -10.28 35.00
N GLY A 440 1.65 -10.22 33.70
CA GLY A 440 2.20 -9.04 33.03
C GLY A 440 1.39 -8.65 31.80
N THR A 441 0.80 -7.44 31.84
CA THR A 441 0.15 -6.68 30.76
C THR A 441 -0.05 -7.43 29.44
N GLY A 442 -1.20 -8.10 29.28
CA GLY A 442 -1.45 -9.02 28.17
C GLY A 442 -1.36 -8.36 26.79
N SER A 443 -0.23 -8.55 26.12
CA SER A 443 -0.11 -8.34 24.68
C SER A 443 -1.02 -9.34 23.97
N THR A 444 -2.13 -8.85 23.42
CA THR A 444 -3.01 -9.62 22.53
C THR A 444 -2.22 -9.90 21.26
N ARG A 445 -1.51 -11.04 21.23
CA ARG A 445 -0.63 -11.45 20.12
C ARG A 445 -1.34 -11.25 18.79
N LYS A 446 -0.92 -10.20 18.08
CA LYS A 446 -1.39 -9.92 16.72
C LYS A 446 -0.88 -11.04 15.81
N VAL A 447 -1.68 -11.40 14.83
CA VAL A 447 -1.35 -12.41 13.82
C VAL A 447 -1.53 -11.79 12.45
N ILE A 448 -0.59 -12.05 11.54
CA ILE A 448 -0.74 -11.69 10.13
C ILE A 448 -1.81 -12.60 9.53
N VAL A 449 -2.86 -12.00 8.99
CA VAL A 449 -3.90 -12.66 8.21
C VAL A 449 -3.88 -12.05 6.82
N LEU A 450 -4.03 -12.88 5.78
CA LEU A 450 -4.16 -12.40 4.40
C LEU A 450 -5.63 -12.03 4.14
N SER A 451 -5.85 -10.98 3.35
CA SER A 451 -7.16 -10.71 2.76
C SER A 451 -7.55 -11.79 1.75
N ASP A 452 -8.77 -11.72 1.22
CA ASP A 452 -9.20 -12.52 0.08
C ASP A 452 -8.31 -12.32 -1.16
N LEU A 453 -7.60 -11.18 -1.20
CA LEU A 453 -6.70 -10.73 -2.27
C LEU A 453 -5.23 -10.85 -1.87
N GLY A 454 -4.88 -11.60 -0.81
CA GLY A 454 -3.49 -11.85 -0.43
C GLY A 454 -2.80 -10.72 0.34
N THR A 455 -3.43 -9.56 0.51
CA THR A 455 -2.81 -8.45 1.24
C THR A 455 -2.77 -8.74 2.73
N LYS A 456 -1.55 -8.70 3.29
CA LYS A 456 -1.29 -8.91 4.72
C LYS A 456 -1.97 -7.82 5.55
N LYS A 457 -2.63 -8.20 6.65
CA LYS A 457 -3.10 -7.29 7.71
C LYS A 457 -2.90 -7.91 9.09
N LEU A 458 -2.80 -7.10 10.13
CA LEU A 458 -2.78 -7.59 11.50
C LEU A 458 -4.20 -7.72 12.05
N THR A 459 -4.53 -8.87 12.64
CA THR A 459 -5.75 -9.07 13.45
C THR A 459 -5.39 -9.61 14.82
N SER A 460 -6.32 -9.61 15.78
CA SER A 460 -6.13 -10.39 16.99
C SER A 460 -6.16 -11.89 16.67
N ALA A 461 -5.46 -12.71 17.46
CA ALA A 461 -5.53 -14.17 17.34
C ALA A 461 -6.96 -14.72 17.55
N GLU A 462 -7.79 -14.01 18.32
CA GLU A 462 -9.20 -14.34 18.54
C GLU A 462 -10.07 -14.06 17.31
N GLU A 463 -9.90 -12.89 16.66
CA GLU A 463 -10.59 -12.57 15.41
C GLU A 463 -10.20 -13.52 14.27
N ALA A 464 -8.91 -13.90 14.21
CA ALA A 464 -8.42 -14.90 13.26
C ALA A 464 -9.08 -16.28 13.47
N ARG A 465 -9.17 -16.74 14.73
CA ARG A 465 -9.86 -17.99 15.10
C ARG A 465 -11.35 -17.92 14.87
N ALA A 466 -11.99 -16.78 15.13
CA ALA A 466 -13.41 -16.56 14.87
C ALA A 466 -13.72 -16.63 13.37
N ARG A 467 -12.89 -16.01 12.50
CA ARG A 467 -13.01 -16.17 11.04
C ARG A 467 -12.81 -17.61 10.57
N ALA A 468 -11.82 -18.31 11.12
CA ALA A 468 -11.57 -19.72 10.77
C ALA A 468 -12.71 -20.65 11.22
N SER A 469 -13.35 -20.35 12.36
CA SER A 469 -14.40 -21.20 12.95
C SER A 469 -15.81 -20.90 12.43
N SER A 470 -16.05 -19.74 11.79
CA SER A 470 -17.41 -19.28 11.47
C SER A 470 -18.07 -19.92 10.23
N SER A 471 -17.36 -20.73 9.43
CA SER A 471 -17.92 -21.21 8.15
C SER A 471 -17.40 -22.56 7.63
N ALA A 472 -17.86 -23.66 8.26
CA ALA A 472 -18.03 -24.96 7.60
C ALA A 472 -18.91 -25.91 8.44
N SER A 473 -18.44 -26.25 9.65
CA SER A 473 -19.00 -27.33 10.46
C SER A 473 -20.44 -27.06 10.93
N GLY A 474 -20.75 -25.82 11.34
CA GLY A 474 -22.09 -25.47 11.82
C GLY A 474 -23.19 -25.65 10.76
N ASN A 475 -22.94 -25.24 9.52
CA ASN A 475 -23.92 -25.35 8.44
C ASN A 475 -24.10 -26.80 7.98
N LEU A 476 -23.01 -27.58 7.88
CA LEU A 476 -23.08 -29.01 7.55
C LEU A 476 -23.82 -29.81 8.64
N LEU A 477 -23.63 -29.48 9.92
CA LEU A 477 -24.36 -30.09 11.03
C LEU A 477 -25.86 -29.76 11.01
N MET A 478 -26.25 -28.56 10.57
CA MET A 478 -27.66 -28.19 10.42
C MET A 478 -28.40 -29.10 9.43
N TRP A 479 -27.78 -29.45 8.30
CA TRP A 479 -28.36 -30.39 7.32
C TRP A 479 -28.52 -31.82 7.88
N GLN A 480 -27.74 -32.18 8.91
CA GLN A 480 -27.79 -33.48 9.60
C GLN A 480 -28.76 -33.51 10.80
N ALA A 481 -29.38 -32.39 11.18
CA ALA A 481 -30.26 -32.31 12.35
C ALA A 481 -31.51 -33.22 12.23
N PRO A 482 -32.08 -33.75 13.32
CA PRO A 482 -33.28 -34.58 13.26
C PRO A 482 -34.48 -33.90 12.56
N PRO A 483 -35.33 -34.63 11.82
CA PRO A 483 -36.51 -34.04 11.16
C PRO A 483 -37.46 -33.38 12.16
N SER A 484 -37.56 -32.05 12.12
CA SER A 484 -38.53 -31.25 12.89
C SER A 484 -39.00 -30.03 12.09
N ARG A 485 -40.14 -29.44 12.48
CA ARG A 485 -40.68 -28.23 11.83
C ARG A 485 -39.79 -26.99 12.03
N GLU A 486 -39.13 -26.90 13.17
CA GLU A 486 -38.19 -25.81 13.48
C GLU A 486 -36.92 -25.94 12.63
N ALA A 487 -36.36 -27.15 12.55
CA ALA A 487 -35.21 -27.45 11.71
C ALA A 487 -35.53 -27.20 10.22
N LEU A 488 -36.72 -27.60 9.76
CA LEU A 488 -37.19 -27.32 8.39
C LEU A 488 -37.25 -25.82 8.08
N THR A 489 -37.71 -25.00 9.03
CA THR A 489 -37.80 -23.54 8.83
C THR A 489 -36.41 -22.91 8.67
N GLY A 490 -35.44 -23.33 9.49
CA GLY A 490 -34.04 -22.90 9.35
C GLY A 490 -33.40 -23.39 8.04
N MET A 491 -33.65 -24.64 7.66
CA MET A 491 -33.18 -25.23 6.41
C MET A 491 -33.74 -24.51 5.17
N LEU A 492 -35.03 -24.17 5.14
CA LEU A 492 -35.64 -23.42 4.02
C LEU A 492 -35.03 -22.03 3.88
N LYS A 493 -34.81 -21.31 4.98
CA LYS A 493 -34.10 -20.02 4.96
C LYS A 493 -32.68 -20.18 4.42
N ARG A 494 -31.94 -21.22 4.84
CA ARG A 494 -30.58 -21.47 4.34
C ARG A 494 -30.56 -21.85 2.86
N LEU A 495 -31.56 -22.60 2.40
CA LEU A 495 -31.73 -22.94 0.99
C LEU A 495 -31.96 -21.68 0.13
N ASP A 496 -32.69 -20.67 0.63
CA ASP A 496 -32.77 -19.35 0.00
C ASP A 496 -31.41 -18.62 0.02
N GLU A 497 -30.67 -18.64 1.13
CA GLU A 497 -29.31 -18.07 1.22
C GLU A 497 -28.32 -18.75 0.25
N LEU A 498 -28.41 -20.08 0.04
CA LEU A 498 -27.57 -20.80 -0.92
C LEU A 498 -27.82 -20.33 -2.36
N LEU A 499 -29.08 -20.04 -2.72
CA LEU A 499 -29.45 -19.49 -4.04
C LEU A 499 -28.98 -18.04 -4.26
N GLN A 500 -28.54 -17.34 -3.21
CA GLN A 500 -27.92 -16.02 -3.31
C GLN A 500 -26.38 -16.07 -3.39
N PHE A 501 -25.79 -17.25 -3.65
CA PHE A 501 -24.33 -17.36 -3.77
C PHE A 501 -23.79 -16.55 -4.95
N ASP A 502 -22.95 -15.56 -4.65
CA ASP A 502 -22.37 -14.65 -5.62
C ASP A 502 -21.21 -15.30 -6.41
N LEU A 503 -21.61 -16.13 -7.37
CA LEU A 503 -20.73 -16.73 -8.37
C LEU A 503 -20.05 -15.68 -9.28
N PRO A 504 -20.74 -14.61 -9.74
CA PRO A 504 -20.10 -13.50 -10.47
C PRO A 504 -18.95 -12.81 -9.70
N ALA A 505 -19.05 -12.64 -8.38
CA ALA A 505 -17.96 -12.13 -7.55
C ALA A 505 -16.76 -13.08 -7.53
N GLN A 506 -16.99 -14.41 -7.44
CA GLN A 506 -15.88 -15.38 -7.49
C GLN A 506 -15.17 -15.35 -8.86
N GLN A 507 -15.93 -15.22 -9.95
CA GLN A 507 -15.38 -15.06 -11.31
C GLN A 507 -14.62 -13.73 -11.49
N SER A 508 -15.09 -12.66 -10.85
CA SER A 508 -14.42 -11.37 -10.84
C SER A 508 -13.08 -11.44 -10.09
N ALA A 509 -13.03 -12.10 -8.92
CA ALA A 509 -11.79 -12.33 -8.18
C ALA A 509 -10.77 -13.17 -8.99
N VAL A 510 -11.21 -14.22 -9.68
CA VAL A 510 -10.36 -14.99 -10.62
C VAL A 510 -9.81 -14.12 -11.76
N SER A 511 -10.60 -13.15 -12.23
CA SER A 511 -10.19 -12.25 -13.31
C SER A 511 -9.17 -11.22 -12.83
N GLN A 512 -9.32 -10.73 -11.59
CA GLN A 512 -8.35 -9.86 -10.91
C GLN A 512 -7.03 -10.58 -10.63
N ALA A 513 -7.07 -11.83 -10.14
CA ALA A 513 -5.89 -12.64 -9.87
C ALA A 513 -4.89 -12.72 -11.05
N ARG A 514 -5.39 -12.65 -12.30
CA ARG A 514 -4.55 -12.67 -13.53
C ARG A 514 -3.66 -11.43 -13.71
N GLN A 515 -3.91 -10.37 -12.95
CA GLN A 515 -3.19 -9.09 -13.02
C GLN A 515 -2.36 -8.83 -11.75
N MET A 516 -2.42 -9.72 -10.77
CA MET A 516 -1.74 -9.60 -9.47
C MET A 516 -0.36 -10.26 -9.50
N LYS A 517 0.44 -9.99 -8.46
CA LYS A 517 1.64 -10.78 -8.13
C LYS A 517 1.33 -12.28 -8.17
N PRO A 518 2.24 -13.13 -8.70
CA PRO A 518 2.01 -14.58 -8.77
C PRO A 518 1.61 -15.18 -7.42
N GLU A 519 2.34 -14.91 -6.33
CA GLU A 519 2.04 -15.45 -5.00
C GLU A 519 0.62 -15.10 -4.51
N ASP A 520 0.15 -13.89 -4.79
CA ASP A 520 -1.19 -13.45 -4.38
C ASP A 520 -2.28 -14.00 -5.29
N ALA A 521 -2.00 -14.09 -6.59
CA ALA A 521 -2.86 -14.77 -7.55
C ALA A 521 -3.10 -16.24 -7.13
N ASP A 522 -2.04 -16.93 -6.67
CA ASP A 522 -2.12 -18.29 -6.17
C ASP A 522 -3.05 -18.39 -4.95
N HIS A 523 -2.89 -17.48 -4.00
CA HIS A 523 -3.70 -17.38 -2.79
C HIS A 523 -5.18 -17.08 -3.10
N VAL A 524 -5.47 -16.11 -3.97
CA VAL A 524 -6.85 -15.80 -4.44
C VAL A 524 -7.47 -17.03 -5.09
N LEU A 525 -6.75 -17.69 -6.01
CA LEU A 525 -7.24 -18.87 -6.71
C LEU A 525 -7.51 -20.03 -5.75
N ASN A 526 -6.70 -20.20 -4.70
CA ASN A 526 -6.95 -21.16 -3.64
C ASN A 526 -8.22 -20.83 -2.84
N ILE A 527 -8.37 -19.60 -2.37
CA ILE A 527 -9.58 -19.15 -1.64
C ILE A 527 -10.83 -19.37 -2.49
N VAL A 528 -10.81 -19.00 -3.77
CA VAL A 528 -11.96 -19.19 -4.67
C VAL A 528 -12.25 -20.68 -4.88
N VAL A 529 -11.23 -21.50 -5.14
CA VAL A 529 -11.42 -22.96 -5.31
C VAL A 529 -11.96 -23.62 -4.04
N GLU A 530 -11.50 -23.21 -2.85
CA GLU A 530 -12.04 -23.68 -1.57
C GLU A 530 -13.48 -23.23 -1.33
N ARG A 531 -13.81 -21.97 -1.62
CA ARG A 531 -15.18 -21.43 -1.51
C ARG A 531 -16.15 -22.16 -2.43
N LEU A 532 -15.77 -22.36 -3.69
CA LEU A 532 -16.60 -23.08 -4.66
C LEU A 532 -16.78 -24.56 -4.25
N HIS A 533 -15.74 -25.26 -3.79
CA HIS A 533 -15.90 -26.62 -3.28
C HIS A 533 -16.79 -26.68 -2.03
N ARG A 534 -16.63 -25.75 -1.08
CA ARG A 534 -17.45 -25.68 0.14
C ARG A 534 -18.91 -25.42 -0.20
N GLN A 535 -19.17 -24.50 -1.12
CA GLN A 535 -20.51 -24.19 -1.61
C GLN A 535 -21.12 -25.40 -2.33
N ALA A 536 -20.38 -26.08 -3.22
CA ALA A 536 -20.86 -27.30 -3.88
C ALA A 536 -21.24 -28.39 -2.87
N ALA A 537 -20.39 -28.64 -1.86
CA ALA A 537 -20.66 -29.61 -0.80
C ALA A 537 -21.87 -29.22 0.06
N GLU A 538 -22.09 -27.92 0.35
CA GLU A 538 -23.27 -27.47 1.08
C GLU A 538 -24.56 -27.60 0.25
N ILE A 539 -24.51 -27.32 -1.07
CA ILE A 539 -25.65 -27.53 -1.98
C ILE A 539 -26.01 -29.02 -2.07
N GLU A 540 -25.02 -29.91 -2.17
CA GLU A 540 -25.22 -31.36 -2.24
C GLU A 540 -25.85 -31.88 -0.94
N ALA A 541 -25.32 -31.46 0.22
CA ALA A 541 -25.89 -31.78 1.52
C ALA A 541 -27.32 -31.24 1.68
N CYS A 542 -27.60 -30.01 1.20
CA CYS A 542 -28.92 -29.41 1.18
C CYS A 542 -29.92 -30.22 0.33
N GLY A 543 -29.54 -30.60 -0.89
CA GLY A 543 -30.37 -31.42 -1.77
C GLY A 543 -30.75 -32.75 -1.12
N ALA A 544 -29.76 -33.51 -0.63
CA ALA A 544 -30.00 -34.77 0.07
C ALA A 544 -30.83 -34.59 1.36
N ALA A 545 -30.63 -33.48 2.08
CA ALA A 545 -31.35 -33.15 3.30
C ALA A 545 -32.82 -32.78 3.08
N VAL A 546 -33.20 -32.16 1.96
CA VAL A 546 -34.59 -31.75 1.68
C VAL A 546 -35.34 -32.84 0.91
N GLU A 547 -34.65 -33.63 0.08
CA GLU A 547 -35.21 -34.82 -0.60
C GLU A 547 -35.40 -36.03 0.35
N GLU A 548 -34.95 -35.96 1.61
CA GLU A 548 -35.20 -37.00 2.62
C GLU A 548 -36.72 -37.21 2.84
N PRO A 549 -37.29 -38.42 2.65
CA PRO A 549 -38.74 -38.62 2.68
C PRO A 549 -39.44 -38.15 3.96
N ARG A 550 -38.79 -38.26 5.13
CA ARG A 550 -39.36 -37.81 6.41
C ARG A 550 -39.44 -36.29 6.52
N ARG A 551 -38.56 -35.55 5.85
CA ARG A 551 -38.54 -34.07 5.84
C ARG A 551 -39.39 -33.52 4.70
N SER A 552 -39.36 -34.15 3.52
CA SER A 552 -40.29 -33.82 2.44
C SER A 552 -41.75 -33.98 2.87
N GLY A 553 -42.07 -34.94 3.75
CA GLY A 553 -43.40 -35.12 4.33
C GLY A 553 -43.82 -34.05 5.35
N LEU A 554 -42.93 -33.16 5.79
CA LEU A 554 -43.24 -32.04 6.69
C LEU A 554 -43.60 -30.74 5.94
N LEU A 555 -43.37 -30.69 4.62
CA LEU A 555 -43.74 -29.56 3.76
C LEU A 555 -45.26 -29.48 3.61
N THR A 556 -45.79 -28.25 3.62
CA THR A 556 -47.21 -28.04 3.28
C THR A 556 -47.42 -28.16 1.76
N PRO A 557 -48.63 -28.50 1.28
CA PRO A 557 -48.91 -28.62 -0.16
C PRO A 557 -48.56 -27.38 -0.99
N ALA A 558 -48.62 -26.19 -0.39
CA ALA A 558 -48.22 -24.93 -1.04
C ALA A 558 -46.70 -24.76 -1.17
N GLN A 559 -45.91 -25.34 -0.25
CA GLN A 559 -44.44 -25.25 -0.27
C GLN A 559 -43.78 -26.27 -1.19
N VAL A 560 -44.43 -27.41 -1.46
CA VAL A 560 -43.84 -28.48 -2.29
C VAL A 560 -43.41 -27.98 -3.69
N PRO A 561 -44.22 -27.23 -4.46
CA PRO A 561 -43.79 -26.70 -5.76
C PRO A 561 -42.65 -25.69 -5.66
N GLU A 562 -42.69 -24.80 -4.66
CA GLU A 562 -41.66 -23.77 -4.43
C GLU A 562 -40.31 -24.40 -4.08
N VAL A 563 -40.30 -25.37 -3.17
CA VAL A 563 -39.09 -26.08 -2.76
C VAL A 563 -38.54 -26.93 -3.91
N HIS A 564 -39.40 -27.52 -4.74
CA HIS A 564 -38.97 -28.25 -5.93
C HIS A 564 -38.26 -27.34 -6.96
N ASP A 565 -38.83 -26.18 -7.29
CA ASP A 565 -38.17 -25.19 -8.18
C ASP A 565 -36.80 -24.78 -7.63
N LYS A 566 -36.73 -24.44 -6.34
CA LYS A 566 -35.49 -24.05 -5.68
C LYS A 566 -34.44 -25.18 -5.72
N ILE A 567 -34.83 -26.44 -5.53
CA ILE A 567 -33.92 -27.60 -5.66
C ILE A 567 -33.42 -27.78 -7.11
N VAL A 568 -34.29 -27.63 -8.11
CA VAL A 568 -33.89 -27.71 -9.53
C VAL A 568 -32.86 -26.62 -9.85
N ARG A 569 -33.09 -25.39 -9.39
CA ARG A 569 -32.14 -24.26 -9.52
C ARG A 569 -30.82 -24.54 -8.79
N LEU A 570 -30.87 -25.09 -7.58
CA LEU A 570 -29.68 -25.51 -6.83
C LEU A 570 -28.88 -26.60 -7.56
N LYS A 571 -29.52 -27.59 -8.21
CA LYS A 571 -28.84 -28.64 -8.98
C LYS A 571 -28.12 -28.10 -10.22
N THR A 572 -28.70 -27.09 -10.88
CA THR A 572 -28.02 -26.34 -11.96
C THR A 572 -26.80 -25.61 -11.41
N MET A 573 -26.98 -24.82 -10.34
CA MET A 573 -25.90 -24.05 -9.72
C MET A 573 -24.77 -24.95 -9.16
N TYR A 574 -25.08 -26.12 -8.60
CA TYR A 574 -24.09 -27.12 -8.18
C TYR A 574 -23.16 -27.51 -9.33
N SER A 575 -23.75 -27.83 -10.49
CA SER A 575 -23.01 -28.24 -11.68
C SER A 575 -22.08 -27.13 -12.19
N GLU A 576 -22.55 -25.88 -12.15
CA GLU A 576 -21.75 -24.70 -12.51
C GLU A 576 -20.61 -24.44 -11.52
N VAL A 577 -20.91 -24.40 -10.21
CA VAL A 577 -19.95 -24.15 -9.12
C VAL A 577 -18.87 -25.23 -9.09
N GLN A 578 -19.26 -26.51 -9.14
CA GLN A 578 -18.33 -27.65 -9.16
C GLN A 578 -17.52 -27.70 -10.46
N GLY A 579 -18.15 -27.40 -11.61
CA GLY A 579 -17.48 -27.30 -12.90
C GLY A 579 -16.41 -26.19 -12.90
N GLN A 580 -16.72 -25.03 -12.33
CA GLN A 580 -15.78 -23.92 -12.17
C GLN A 580 -14.65 -24.26 -11.20
N ALA A 581 -14.94 -24.83 -10.02
CA ALA A 581 -13.92 -25.26 -9.05
C ALA A 581 -12.89 -26.21 -9.69
N ASN A 582 -13.38 -27.24 -10.40
CA ASN A 582 -12.53 -28.21 -11.10
C ASN A 582 -11.76 -27.61 -12.28
N SER A 583 -12.39 -26.68 -13.01
CA SER A 583 -11.72 -25.96 -14.11
C SER A 583 -10.59 -25.07 -13.59
N LEU A 584 -10.85 -24.27 -12.56
CA LEU A 584 -9.85 -23.39 -11.92
C LEU A 584 -8.71 -24.20 -11.31
N LYS A 585 -9.00 -25.29 -10.58
CA LYS A 585 -7.99 -26.18 -9.99
C LYS A 585 -7.05 -26.75 -11.06
N ARG A 586 -7.56 -27.13 -12.23
CA ARG A 586 -6.73 -27.59 -13.38
C ARG A 586 -5.97 -26.45 -14.06
N GLN A 587 -6.54 -25.26 -14.12
CA GLN A 587 -5.95 -24.10 -14.82
C GLN A 587 -5.00 -23.27 -13.96
N ARG A 588 -5.00 -23.42 -12.63
CA ARG A 588 -4.24 -22.61 -11.66
C ARG A 588 -2.78 -22.42 -12.05
N ALA A 589 -2.03 -23.51 -12.28
CA ALA A 589 -0.62 -23.43 -12.68
C ALA A 589 -0.41 -22.66 -14.00
N ALA A 590 -1.33 -22.78 -14.96
CA ALA A 590 -1.25 -22.08 -16.24
C ALA A 590 -1.64 -20.58 -16.11
N ILE A 591 -2.54 -20.23 -15.19
CA ILE A 591 -2.82 -18.83 -14.82
C ILE A 591 -1.60 -18.21 -14.13
N MET A 592 -0.97 -18.94 -13.20
CA MET A 592 0.24 -18.52 -12.50
C MET A 592 1.41 -18.20 -13.43
N ILE A 593 1.61 -19.04 -14.46
CA ILE A 593 2.57 -18.79 -15.52
C ILE A 593 2.24 -17.49 -16.27
N ASP A 594 0.99 -17.26 -16.65
CA ASP A 594 0.59 -16.02 -17.33
C ASP A 594 0.81 -14.79 -16.42
N CYS A 595 0.53 -14.87 -15.12
CA CYS A 595 0.88 -13.80 -14.16
C CYS A 595 2.39 -13.52 -14.15
N MET A 596 3.24 -14.55 -14.10
CA MET A 596 4.71 -14.37 -14.15
C MET A 596 5.19 -13.72 -15.45
N LYS A 597 4.50 -13.95 -16.58
CA LYS A 597 4.80 -13.32 -17.88
C LYS A 597 4.41 -11.83 -17.92
N SER A 598 3.29 -11.46 -17.29
CA SER A 598 2.72 -10.11 -17.33
C SER A 598 3.14 -9.20 -16.16
N TYR A 599 3.69 -9.76 -15.09
CA TYR A 599 4.00 -9.01 -13.87
C TYR A 599 5.09 -7.95 -14.08
N GLY A 600 4.80 -6.70 -13.66
CA GLY A 600 5.68 -5.55 -13.84
C GLY A 600 7.01 -5.60 -13.07
N PHE A 601 7.15 -6.54 -12.12
CA PHE A 601 8.33 -6.67 -11.26
C PHE A 601 9.01 -8.05 -11.44
N PRO A 602 9.65 -8.33 -12.59
CA PRO A 602 10.28 -9.62 -12.83
C PRO A 602 11.38 -9.94 -11.82
N SER A 603 11.58 -11.23 -11.52
CA SER A 603 12.53 -11.74 -10.52
C SER A 603 13.26 -12.99 -11.03
N GLN A 604 14.39 -13.37 -10.42
CA GLN A 604 15.08 -14.61 -10.80
C GLN A 604 14.17 -15.84 -10.63
N ASN A 605 13.41 -15.90 -9.53
CA ASN A 605 12.49 -17.02 -9.24
C ASN A 605 11.45 -17.19 -10.36
N TYR A 606 10.83 -16.10 -10.81
CA TYR A 606 9.84 -16.15 -11.90
C TYR A 606 10.49 -16.59 -13.22
N LEU A 607 11.69 -16.10 -13.55
CA LEU A 607 12.41 -16.51 -14.76
C LEU A 607 12.85 -17.99 -14.71
N GLU A 608 13.21 -18.50 -13.53
CA GLU A 608 13.53 -19.92 -13.32
C GLU A 608 12.30 -20.81 -13.52
N GLN A 609 11.15 -20.42 -12.97
CA GLN A 609 9.88 -21.13 -13.14
C GLN A 609 9.39 -21.08 -14.60
N LEU A 610 9.40 -19.90 -15.25
CA LEU A 610 9.06 -19.76 -16.66
C LEU A 610 9.99 -20.60 -17.56
N ARG A 611 11.30 -20.65 -17.25
CA ARG A 611 12.24 -21.52 -17.98
C ARG A 611 11.94 -23.00 -17.76
N ALA A 612 11.68 -23.42 -16.52
CA ALA A 612 11.34 -24.81 -16.18
C ALA A 612 10.04 -25.28 -16.85
N ALA A 613 9.07 -24.38 -17.00
CA ALA A 613 7.83 -24.63 -17.75
C ALA A 613 8.02 -24.60 -19.29
N GLY A 614 9.19 -24.23 -19.80
CA GLY A 614 9.42 -24.04 -21.24
C GLY A 614 8.69 -22.83 -21.83
N GLU A 615 8.39 -21.83 -21.01
CA GLU A 615 7.59 -20.64 -21.32
C GLU A 615 8.42 -19.40 -21.68
N LEU A 616 9.75 -19.53 -21.69
CA LEU A 616 10.67 -18.57 -22.29
C LEU A 616 11.17 -19.11 -23.65
N GLU A 617 11.13 -18.27 -24.67
CA GLU A 617 11.85 -18.51 -25.92
C GLU A 617 13.37 -18.42 -25.71
N PRO A 618 14.21 -18.95 -26.62
CA PRO A 618 15.65 -18.75 -26.57
C PRO A 618 16.00 -17.25 -26.44
N PRO A 619 16.89 -16.89 -25.49
CA PRO A 619 17.27 -15.50 -25.28
C PRO A 619 18.02 -14.94 -26.49
N ASP A 620 17.86 -13.64 -26.75
CA ASP A 620 18.70 -12.96 -27.75
C ASP A 620 20.19 -13.01 -27.34
N PRO A 621 21.14 -13.01 -28.29
CA PRO A 621 22.57 -12.88 -27.96
C PRO A 621 22.83 -11.59 -27.19
N PRO A 622 23.78 -11.58 -26.23
CA PRO A 622 24.08 -10.40 -25.42
C PRO A 622 24.60 -9.26 -26.28
N ARG A 623 24.02 -8.08 -26.12
CA ARG A 623 24.41 -6.87 -26.84
C ARG A 623 25.08 -5.87 -25.90
N ALA A 624 26.32 -5.49 -26.19
CA ALA A 624 26.99 -4.42 -25.46
C ALA A 624 26.33 -3.06 -25.76
N LEU A 625 26.05 -2.26 -24.72
CA LEU A 625 25.38 -0.97 -24.87
C LEU A 625 26.34 0.22 -25.09
N SER A 626 27.65 0.02 -24.90
CA SER A 626 28.67 1.08 -24.94
C SER A 626 29.94 0.64 -25.69
N GLY A 627 29.77 0.05 -26.87
CA GLY A 627 30.86 -0.59 -27.63
C GLY A 627 31.19 -2.01 -27.13
N ASP A 628 31.85 -2.79 -27.99
CA ASP A 628 32.34 -4.15 -27.69
C ASP A 628 33.87 -4.14 -27.93
N PRO A 629 34.72 -4.34 -26.91
CA PRO A 629 34.39 -4.75 -25.54
C PRO A 629 33.75 -3.63 -24.71
N GLY A 630 32.89 -4.02 -23.76
CA GLY A 630 32.09 -3.09 -22.95
C GLY A 630 31.88 -3.57 -21.51
N THR A 631 31.31 -2.71 -20.66
CA THR A 631 31.02 -3.01 -19.24
C THR A 631 29.53 -3.20 -18.93
N LEU A 632 28.66 -2.98 -19.91
CA LEU A 632 27.21 -3.07 -19.79
C LEU A 632 26.61 -3.77 -21.00
N PHE A 633 25.86 -4.84 -20.75
CA PHE A 633 25.22 -5.66 -21.76
C PHE A 633 23.72 -5.81 -21.48
N GLU A 634 22.94 -5.92 -22.55
CA GLU A 634 21.51 -6.15 -22.54
C GLU A 634 21.21 -7.48 -23.24
N ILE A 635 20.35 -8.31 -22.63
CA ILE A 635 19.79 -9.54 -23.20
C ILE A 635 18.27 -9.40 -23.17
N LYS A 636 17.62 -9.67 -24.31
CA LYS A 636 16.16 -9.73 -24.40
C LYS A 636 15.69 -11.15 -24.07
N LEU A 637 14.76 -11.24 -23.12
CA LEU A 637 13.97 -12.45 -22.87
C LEU A 637 12.59 -12.24 -23.48
N ARG A 638 12.12 -13.21 -24.27
CA ARG A 638 10.75 -13.25 -24.79
C ARG A 638 10.00 -14.37 -24.09
N PRO A 639 9.04 -14.08 -23.21
CA PRO A 639 8.08 -15.08 -22.78
C PRO A 639 7.17 -15.44 -23.96
N LYS A 640 6.73 -16.69 -24.03
CA LYS A 640 5.70 -17.12 -24.99
C LYS A 640 4.40 -16.35 -24.77
N ALA A 641 3.55 -16.33 -25.80
CA ALA A 641 2.21 -15.75 -25.72
C ALA A 641 1.44 -16.19 -24.45
N LEU A 642 0.60 -15.30 -23.95
CA LEU A 642 -0.36 -15.58 -22.89
C LEU A 642 -1.42 -16.57 -23.40
N ARG A 643 -2.15 -17.24 -22.51
CA ARG A 643 -3.16 -18.25 -22.90
C ARG A 643 -4.33 -17.71 -23.72
N ASN A 644 -4.57 -16.40 -23.70
CA ASN A 644 -5.54 -15.72 -24.54
C ASN A 644 -5.02 -15.39 -25.96
N GLY A 645 -3.79 -15.80 -26.30
CA GLY A 645 -3.12 -15.53 -27.57
C GLY A 645 -2.43 -14.17 -27.65
N ALA A 646 -2.53 -13.32 -26.63
CA ALA A 646 -1.83 -12.04 -26.61
C ALA A 646 -0.32 -12.23 -26.47
N ALA A 647 0.47 -11.42 -27.18
CA ALA A 647 1.91 -11.40 -27.02
C ALA A 647 2.30 -10.92 -25.61
N ALA A 648 3.21 -11.63 -24.95
CA ALA A 648 3.77 -11.19 -23.66
C ALA A 648 4.82 -10.11 -23.89
N ASN A 649 4.87 -9.12 -22.99
CA ASN A 649 5.90 -8.08 -23.04
C ASN A 649 7.30 -8.69 -22.74
N PRO A 650 8.34 -8.30 -23.49
CA PRO A 650 9.68 -8.84 -23.28
C PRO A 650 10.31 -8.32 -21.98
N MET A 651 11.16 -9.12 -21.37
CA MET A 651 11.92 -8.73 -20.17
C MET A 651 13.39 -8.47 -20.55
N TRP A 652 14.04 -7.55 -19.85
CA TRP A 652 15.36 -7.04 -20.23
C TRP A 652 16.38 -7.29 -19.12
N VAL A 653 17.26 -8.27 -19.36
CA VAL A 653 18.37 -8.60 -18.46
C VAL A 653 19.54 -7.68 -18.74
N HIS A 654 20.01 -7.01 -17.70
CA HIS A 654 21.13 -6.09 -17.71
C HIS A 654 22.29 -6.68 -16.91
N ILE A 655 23.43 -6.85 -17.58
CA ILE A 655 24.67 -7.38 -16.99
C ILE A 655 25.71 -6.25 -16.94
N HIS A 656 26.22 -5.97 -15.74
CA HIS A 656 27.33 -5.06 -15.51
C HIS A 656 28.58 -5.85 -15.11
N THR A 657 29.71 -5.58 -15.76
CA THR A 657 31.04 -6.11 -15.39
C THR A 657 31.94 -5.03 -14.83
N LYS A 658 32.93 -5.42 -14.01
CA LYS A 658 33.91 -4.51 -13.40
C LYS A 658 34.94 -3.97 -14.39
N ARG A 659 35.16 -4.72 -15.48
CA ARG A 659 36.13 -4.44 -16.55
C ARG A 659 35.45 -4.61 -17.91
N PRO A 660 35.90 -3.92 -18.97
CA PRO A 660 35.44 -4.18 -20.32
C PRO A 660 35.72 -5.63 -20.72
N VAL A 661 34.70 -6.33 -21.19
CA VAL A 661 34.80 -7.70 -21.74
C VAL A 661 34.08 -7.74 -23.10
N HIS A 662 34.32 -8.78 -23.89
CA HIS A 662 33.53 -9.02 -25.08
C HIS A 662 32.21 -9.72 -24.76
N ALA A 663 31.17 -9.48 -25.57
CA ALA A 663 29.85 -10.08 -25.33
C ALA A 663 29.88 -11.62 -25.28
N TRP A 664 30.74 -12.26 -26.10
CA TRP A 664 30.93 -13.71 -26.13
C TRP A 664 31.64 -14.26 -24.87
N GLN A 665 32.40 -13.45 -24.14
CA GLN A 665 33.14 -13.89 -22.94
C GLN A 665 32.23 -14.05 -21.72
N LEU A 666 31.05 -13.40 -21.70
CA LEU A 666 30.13 -13.38 -20.55
C LEU A 666 29.73 -14.77 -20.05
N ALA A 667 29.56 -15.74 -20.95
CA ALA A 667 29.23 -17.13 -20.61
C ALA A 667 30.32 -17.80 -19.75
N THR A 668 31.58 -17.41 -19.95
CA THR A 668 32.79 -17.99 -19.32
C THR A 668 33.38 -17.12 -18.21
N THR A 669 32.88 -15.91 -18.04
CA THR A 669 33.38 -14.93 -17.06
C THR A 669 33.15 -15.42 -15.63
N VAL A 670 34.13 -15.23 -14.74
CA VAL A 670 34.01 -15.62 -13.32
C VAL A 670 33.08 -14.67 -12.56
N ASP A 671 32.32 -15.18 -11.59
CA ASP A 671 31.31 -14.40 -10.86
C ASP A 671 31.89 -13.13 -10.18
N ALA A 672 33.17 -13.15 -9.81
CA ALA A 672 33.88 -12.02 -9.22
C ALA A 672 34.07 -10.82 -10.17
N GLU A 673 33.99 -11.00 -11.49
CA GLU A 673 34.10 -9.92 -12.49
C GLU A 673 32.74 -9.25 -12.78
N PHE A 674 31.63 -9.83 -12.33
CA PHE A 674 30.32 -9.19 -12.40
C PHE A 674 30.22 -8.13 -11.30
N ALA A 675 29.74 -6.93 -11.67
CA ALA A 675 29.45 -5.84 -10.75
C ALA A 675 27.98 -5.89 -10.28
N ALA A 676 27.05 -6.17 -11.19
CA ALA A 676 25.63 -6.36 -10.91
C ALA A 676 24.92 -7.06 -12.07
N CYS A 677 23.95 -7.92 -11.78
CA CYS A 677 23.02 -8.47 -12.76
C CYS A 677 21.58 -8.19 -12.30
N HIS A 678 20.71 -7.73 -13.19
CA HIS A 678 19.30 -7.51 -12.88
C HIS A 678 18.39 -7.63 -14.09
N VAL A 679 17.11 -7.94 -13.86
CA VAL A 679 16.04 -7.90 -14.88
C VAL A 679 15.13 -6.69 -14.65
N LYS A 680 14.56 -6.18 -15.75
CA LYS A 680 13.49 -5.17 -15.78
C LYS A 680 12.37 -5.62 -16.70
N SER A 681 11.17 -5.06 -16.50
CA SER A 681 10.06 -5.20 -17.46
C SER A 681 10.35 -4.41 -18.75
N ASN A 682 9.46 -4.52 -19.75
CA ASN A 682 9.59 -3.75 -20.99
C ASN A 682 9.38 -2.24 -20.76
N GLU A 683 8.44 -1.90 -19.88
CA GLU A 683 8.05 -0.53 -19.53
C GLU A 683 9.19 0.18 -18.80
N GLN A 684 9.98 -0.56 -18.01
CA GLN A 684 11.15 -0.04 -17.29
C GLN A 684 12.45 -0.09 -18.10
N ARG A 685 12.41 -0.53 -19.36
CA ARG A 685 13.58 -0.58 -20.23
C ARG A 685 14.08 0.84 -20.51
N GLY A 686 15.40 1.04 -20.47
CA GLY A 686 16.00 2.35 -20.69
C GLY A 686 15.88 3.31 -19.49
N TYR A 687 15.02 3.04 -18.50
CA TYR A 687 15.03 3.77 -17.25
C TYR A 687 16.38 3.53 -16.57
N ASN A 688 17.14 4.61 -16.40
CA ASN A 688 18.52 4.63 -15.91
C ASN A 688 18.69 5.78 -14.91
N ARG A 689 19.92 6.07 -14.45
CA ARG A 689 20.15 7.17 -13.50
C ARG A 689 19.73 8.53 -14.08
N HIS A 690 19.87 8.77 -15.39
CA HIS A 690 19.39 10.01 -16.02
C HIS A 690 17.87 10.11 -16.05
N TRP A 691 17.16 9.01 -16.30
CA TRP A 691 15.70 8.98 -16.18
C TRP A 691 15.24 9.21 -14.73
N GLN A 692 15.91 8.59 -13.75
CA GLN A 692 15.67 8.86 -12.32
C GLN A 692 15.99 10.31 -11.96
N SER A 693 17.09 10.88 -12.48
CA SER A 693 17.44 12.29 -12.29
C SER A 693 16.48 13.25 -12.99
N ALA A 694 15.90 12.88 -14.14
CA ALA A 694 14.86 13.67 -14.81
C ALA A 694 13.52 13.60 -14.04
N ARG A 695 13.18 12.44 -13.48
CA ARG A 695 12.04 12.28 -12.55
C ARG A 695 12.27 13.02 -11.23
N ALA A 696 13.46 12.96 -10.65
CA ALA A 696 13.85 13.76 -9.49
C ALA A 696 13.81 15.26 -9.78
N ALA A 697 14.35 15.69 -10.91
CA ALA A 697 14.23 17.05 -11.43
C ALA A 697 12.80 17.42 -11.85
N MET A 698 11.82 16.50 -11.77
CA MET A 698 10.39 16.81 -11.87
C MET A 698 9.68 16.87 -10.50
N GLY A 699 10.37 16.53 -9.40
CA GLY A 699 9.84 16.44 -8.04
C GLY A 699 9.70 15.01 -7.50
N HIS A 700 9.99 13.98 -8.31
CA HIS A 700 9.89 12.58 -7.93
C HIS A 700 11.28 12.04 -7.52
N GLU A 701 11.82 12.52 -6.40
CA GLU A 701 13.24 12.36 -6.05
C GLU A 701 13.70 10.92 -5.82
N ASN A 702 12.76 10.00 -5.55
CA ASN A 702 13.06 8.61 -5.21
C ASN A 702 12.25 7.60 -6.04
N VAL A 703 12.05 7.85 -7.35
CA VAL A 703 11.46 6.81 -8.23
C VAL A 703 12.41 5.62 -8.34
N VAL A 704 12.15 4.59 -7.54
CA VAL A 704 12.87 3.32 -7.56
C VAL A 704 12.48 2.57 -8.84
N ILE A 705 13.39 2.52 -9.81
CA ILE A 705 13.28 1.56 -10.90
C ILE A 705 13.48 0.19 -10.27
N HIS A 706 12.50 -0.71 -10.44
CA HIS A 706 12.69 -2.10 -10.03
C HIS A 706 13.85 -2.74 -10.79
N ARG A 707 14.65 -3.51 -10.06
CA ARG A 707 15.83 -4.18 -10.58
C ARG A 707 15.85 -5.57 -9.96
N GLY A 708 15.05 -6.47 -10.51
CA GLY A 708 14.97 -7.86 -10.05
C GLY A 708 16.36 -8.46 -10.04
N LYS A 709 16.95 -8.64 -8.86
CA LYS A 709 18.36 -9.04 -8.73
C LYS A 709 18.55 -10.43 -9.31
N LEU A 710 19.53 -10.57 -10.19
CA LEU A 710 19.93 -11.86 -10.74
C LEU A 710 21.31 -12.24 -10.21
N THR A 711 21.54 -13.54 -10.05
CA THR A 711 22.86 -14.10 -9.81
C THR A 711 23.66 -14.15 -11.12
N PRO A 712 24.99 -13.92 -11.08
CA PRO A 712 25.87 -14.15 -12.23
C PRO A 712 25.75 -15.56 -12.82
N ALA A 713 25.61 -16.58 -11.96
CA ALA A 713 25.35 -17.97 -12.37
C ALA A 713 24.06 -18.11 -13.21
N PHE A 714 22.96 -17.47 -12.79
CA PHE A 714 21.72 -17.47 -13.58
C PHE A 714 21.93 -16.79 -14.94
N CYS A 715 22.59 -15.62 -14.99
CA CYS A 715 22.91 -14.96 -16.25
C CYS A 715 23.77 -15.82 -17.19
N ARG A 716 24.80 -16.51 -16.67
CA ARG A 716 25.60 -17.47 -17.45
C ARG A 716 24.77 -18.63 -17.98
N SER A 717 23.81 -19.13 -17.19
CA SER A 717 22.93 -20.22 -17.63
C SER A 717 22.04 -19.83 -18.83
N LEU A 718 21.58 -18.56 -18.92
CA LEU A 718 20.85 -18.06 -20.08
C LEU A 718 21.71 -18.04 -21.36
N LEU A 719 22.99 -17.67 -21.23
CA LEU A 719 23.95 -17.61 -22.34
C LEU A 719 24.39 -19.00 -22.82
N ASN A 720 24.51 -19.96 -21.92
CA ASN A 720 24.85 -21.34 -22.30
C ASN A 720 23.69 -22.03 -23.03
N SER A 721 22.43 -21.68 -22.73
CA SER A 721 21.25 -22.16 -23.47
C SER A 721 21.25 -21.73 -24.95
N THR A 722 21.91 -20.63 -25.31
CA THR A 722 22.00 -20.15 -26.70
C THR A 722 23.06 -20.87 -27.52
N VAL A 723 24.08 -21.46 -26.87
CA VAL A 723 25.18 -22.18 -27.55
C VAL A 723 24.76 -23.59 -27.98
N GLY A 724 23.83 -24.23 -27.25
CA GLY A 724 23.37 -25.59 -27.56
C GLY A 724 22.79 -25.76 -28.97
N ASN A 725 22.10 -24.74 -29.49
CA ASN A 725 21.45 -24.76 -30.82
C ASN A 725 22.42 -24.55 -32.00
N LEU A 726 23.71 -24.31 -31.76
CA LEU A 726 24.74 -24.23 -32.81
C LEU A 726 25.45 -25.58 -33.05
N SER A 727 25.08 -26.63 -32.30
CA SER A 727 25.69 -27.96 -32.40
C SER A 727 25.05 -28.85 -33.47
N ASP A 728 23.77 -28.64 -33.78
CA ASP A 728 22.97 -29.45 -34.72
C ASP A 728 23.03 -28.95 -36.18
N VAL A 729 23.99 -28.07 -36.51
CA VAL A 729 24.27 -27.64 -37.89
C VAL A 729 25.78 -27.72 -38.18
N ARG A 730 26.27 -28.96 -38.36
CA ARG A 730 27.54 -29.28 -39.05
C ARG A 730 27.41 -30.58 -39.84
#